data_AF-A0A8W8M0E9-F1
#
_entry.id   AF-A0A8W8M0E9-F1
#
_cell.length_a   1.000
_cell.length_b   1.000
_cell.length_c   1.000
_cell.angle_alpha   90.00
_cell.angle_beta   90.00
_cell.angle_gamma   90.00
#
_symmetry.space_group_name_H-M   'P 1'
#
loop_
_entity.id
_entity.type
_entity.pdbx_description
1 polymer ?
#
loop_
_entity_poly.entity_id
_entity_poly.type
_entity_poly.pdbx_seq_one_letter_code
_entity_poly.pdbx_strand_id
1 'polypeptide(L)'
;MEAGSKKEGLPKLRDILRRQRDDSLSESMTECPDIEFLYEDADTYNAELAELFSYTEDSEFELSKKKFEDGFVNKDCENKWTKSSESVQRKHIVFLQNELEVVDKERRLNAMWSLLYLVQGVYGECISEEEHRDWTHRNVHLLYEQGLFTSFVELLSMETENTAAASIAIRKMAVSVIDSSDLRLILSVLYIMVEVMRSPLDTESDEQRHNRSMFMEDLVTPLVGDEILPVILFSMITKFCSGSAPHFPMKKVLLLLWKVVLVSVGGLRELQKKKNEVREKYGLPPLPEDTYEVCKNMRASSPPTSAADLIEQQMPRRAFRGGKRMDPFSFFDLKSSLDNDPFENSNGEDNIFNDVDGNARQSSDEDTPPTPPRPATPTVVHQKTLPWKPKVRQKDLEQFLDTTRMKFVGFQVKNDLASLAGLPHPIHEGVKVLKEHLYISLTEIQIKREEEIAKNPFSKPETDVANSPVEILFQAILPNLPQYMIALLKILLAAAPTSKTKTDSINILSDVLPEVMPLTVLQSMKLGIDVNRHKEIIVKAISGLLLLLLKHFKLNHVYQFEFMSQHLVFANCIPLVLKFFNQNILSYVTAKNSIPCLDYPGSVIGEQPELTAETLESGDNQPYCWRNLFSCINLLRILNKLTKWKHSRTMMLVVFKSAPILKRALKVKQAMMQLYVLKLLKMQTKYLGRQWRKSNMKTMSAIYQKVRHRLNDDWAYGNDMDARPWDFQAEECALRACVDRFNQRRYNPHSADPDFKPVDTCLHSVLGEDIDLTEEFKQNYERWLEMEVYSNYIDWDQLGQPIRLLLNYVGEKFDDVQYQQGVAPDFSRDAWLSVKNTLGLAFPNLPYYIDGDTKITQSNSILRYIGDKHALLGKTPKEKVDCDMMVENAMDFRNGLVRLCYNKDYEIIKDDYFANVKDKLRQFDTFLGDKLWFAGDSITICDFPMYELLDQHRLMKPGILDDYPNLAKFVERFENLPKIMAYMASDKFMARPVNSNLAMFM
;
A
#
# COMPACT_ATOMS: atom_id res chain seq x y z
N MET A 1 26.97 -49.91 43.44
CA MET A 1 28.40 -49.55 43.39
C MET A 1 28.85 -49.63 41.94
N GLU A 2 29.77 -48.74 41.57
CA GLU A 2 30.41 -48.52 40.27
C GLU A 2 29.62 -47.74 39.20
N ALA A 3 29.96 -46.45 39.13
CA ALA A 3 29.52 -45.47 38.16
C ALA A 3 30.45 -45.48 36.92
N GLY A 4 29.88 -45.71 35.74
CA GLY A 4 30.56 -45.56 34.45
C GLY A 4 30.12 -44.27 33.75
N SER A 5 30.87 -43.18 33.92
CA SER A 5 30.69 -41.91 33.21
C SER A 5 31.16 -42.05 31.75
N LYS A 6 30.22 -42.08 30.79
CA LYS A 6 30.50 -41.81 29.38
C LYS A 6 30.47 -40.30 29.17
N LYS A 7 31.65 -39.69 28.99
CA LYS A 7 31.78 -38.31 28.51
C LYS A 7 31.39 -38.24 27.03
N GLU A 8 30.28 -37.56 26.75
CA GLU A 8 29.95 -37.04 25.43
C GLU A 8 31.05 -36.06 24.99
N GLY A 9 31.61 -36.29 23.80
CA GLY A 9 32.58 -35.40 23.19
C GLY A 9 31.87 -34.16 22.63
N LEU A 10 31.99 -33.03 23.35
CA LEU A 10 31.77 -31.70 22.79
C LEU A 10 32.63 -31.51 21.52
N PRO A 11 32.13 -30.89 20.44
CA PRO A 11 32.95 -30.51 19.30
C PRO A 11 34.11 -29.67 19.82
N LYS A 12 35.34 -30.05 19.49
CA LYS A 12 36.53 -29.33 19.94
C LYS A 12 36.37 -27.88 19.49
N LEU A 13 36.56 -26.94 20.41
CA LEU A 13 36.53 -25.48 20.19
C LEU A 13 37.30 -25.05 18.91
N ARG A 14 38.27 -25.88 18.50
CA ARG A 14 39.05 -25.77 17.27
C ARG A 14 38.23 -25.91 15.98
N ASP A 15 37.18 -26.72 15.92
CA ASP A 15 36.33 -26.91 14.74
C ASP A 15 35.27 -25.81 14.61
N ILE A 16 34.79 -25.27 15.73
CA ILE A 16 33.94 -24.06 15.77
C ILE A 16 34.75 -22.83 15.36
N LEU A 17 36.00 -22.71 15.84
CA LEU A 17 36.93 -21.67 15.43
C LEU A 17 37.41 -21.84 13.98
N ARG A 18 37.40 -23.07 13.42
CA ARG A 18 37.73 -23.31 12.00
C ARG A 18 36.58 -22.90 11.09
N ARG A 19 35.32 -23.21 11.46
CA ARG A 19 34.12 -22.72 10.76
C ARG A 19 33.98 -21.20 10.85
N GLN A 20 34.18 -20.59 12.02
CA GLN A 20 34.20 -19.12 12.14
C GLN A 20 35.36 -18.48 11.38
N ARG A 21 36.50 -19.17 11.25
CA ARG A 21 37.66 -18.68 10.48
C ARG A 21 37.46 -18.82 8.97
N ASP A 22 36.83 -19.89 8.50
CA ASP A 22 36.45 -20.05 7.10
C ASP A 22 35.34 -19.06 6.70
N ASP A 23 34.38 -18.78 7.59
CA ASP A 23 33.39 -17.70 7.38
C ASP A 23 34.09 -16.33 7.27
N SER A 24 35.06 -16.03 8.14
CA SER A 24 35.80 -14.75 8.10
C SER A 24 36.86 -14.63 6.98
N LEU A 25 37.31 -15.75 6.40
CA LEU A 25 38.25 -15.74 5.27
C LEU A 25 37.52 -15.71 3.91
N SER A 26 36.29 -16.22 3.86
CA SER A 26 35.43 -16.19 2.66
C SER A 26 34.93 -14.78 2.30
N GLU A 27 34.85 -13.87 3.27
CA GLU A 27 34.38 -12.49 3.03
C GLU A 27 35.36 -11.64 2.20
N SER A 28 36.65 -12.02 2.11
CA SER A 28 37.68 -11.19 1.44
C SER A 28 37.90 -11.45 -0.06
N MET A 29 37.25 -12.44 -0.68
CA MET A 29 37.49 -12.82 -2.09
C MET A 29 36.27 -13.44 -2.83
N THR A 30 35.08 -12.86 -2.74
CA THR A 30 33.97 -13.22 -3.66
C THR A 30 33.43 -11.99 -4.38
N GLU A 31 34.06 -11.63 -5.49
CA GLU A 31 33.36 -10.92 -6.55
C GLU A 31 32.27 -11.86 -7.08
N CYS A 32 31.01 -11.67 -6.66
CA CYS A 32 29.88 -12.36 -7.27
C CYS A 32 29.90 -12.07 -8.78
N PRO A 33 29.82 -13.10 -9.66
CA PRO A 33 29.76 -12.89 -11.11
C PRO A 33 28.47 -12.14 -11.48
N ASP A 34 28.46 -11.52 -12.68
CA ASP A 34 27.23 -10.90 -13.21
C ASP A 34 26.16 -11.99 -13.36
N ILE A 35 24.97 -11.80 -12.76
CA ILE A 35 23.90 -12.79 -12.77
C ILE A 35 23.09 -12.65 -14.07
N GLU A 36 23.15 -13.66 -14.92
CA GLU A 36 22.32 -13.77 -16.11
C GLU A 36 20.94 -14.34 -15.72
N PHE A 37 19.98 -13.43 -15.53
CA PHE A 37 18.61 -13.74 -15.14
C PHE A 37 17.62 -13.04 -16.06
N LEU A 38 16.78 -13.84 -16.72
CA LEU A 38 15.65 -13.36 -17.51
C LEU A 38 14.41 -13.26 -16.61
N TYR A 39 13.95 -12.03 -16.38
CA TYR A 39 12.71 -11.81 -15.64
C TYR A 39 11.52 -12.04 -16.57
N GLU A 40 10.66 -13.00 -16.22
CA GLU A 40 9.35 -13.26 -16.85
C GLU A 40 8.25 -13.33 -15.79
N ASP A 41 7.00 -13.50 -16.21
CA ASP A 41 5.84 -13.59 -15.31
C ASP A 41 5.76 -14.90 -14.54
N ALA A 42 6.37 -15.97 -15.04
CA ALA A 42 6.50 -17.29 -14.42
C ALA A 42 7.84 -17.91 -14.86
N ASP A 43 8.27 -18.94 -14.14
CA ASP A 43 9.41 -19.78 -14.52
C ASP A 43 9.00 -20.75 -15.66
N THR A 44 9.89 -21.68 -16.00
CA THR A 44 9.63 -22.75 -16.97
C THR A 44 8.45 -23.63 -16.56
N TYR A 45 7.75 -24.21 -17.53
CA TYR A 45 6.57 -25.06 -17.31
C TYR A 45 6.83 -26.18 -16.29
N ASN A 46 7.93 -26.93 -16.44
CA ASN A 46 8.28 -28.00 -15.51
C ASN A 46 8.61 -27.48 -14.11
N ALA A 47 9.32 -26.35 -13.99
CA ALA A 47 9.60 -25.75 -12.69
C ALA A 47 8.32 -25.30 -11.96
N GLU A 48 7.35 -24.74 -12.69
CA GLU A 48 6.05 -24.32 -12.14
C GLU A 48 5.18 -25.50 -11.69
N LEU A 49 5.27 -26.65 -12.38
CA LEU A 49 4.64 -27.91 -11.94
C LEU A 49 5.36 -28.54 -10.74
N ALA A 50 6.70 -28.49 -10.72
CA ALA A 50 7.49 -28.98 -9.59
C ALA A 50 7.13 -28.24 -8.30
N GLU A 51 6.87 -26.92 -8.36
CA GLU A 51 6.53 -26.11 -7.19
C GLU A 51 5.15 -26.47 -6.58
N LEU A 52 4.25 -27.07 -7.36
CA LEU A 52 2.94 -27.52 -6.89
C LEU A 52 3.06 -28.61 -5.81
N PHE A 53 4.01 -29.53 -5.98
CA PHE A 53 4.19 -30.70 -5.12
C PHE A 53 5.31 -30.48 -4.09
N SER A 54 5.03 -30.83 -2.84
CA SER A 54 6.01 -30.96 -1.77
C SER A 54 6.69 -32.32 -1.88
N TYR A 55 7.93 -32.45 -1.42
CA TYR A 55 8.64 -33.74 -1.48
C TYR A 55 8.08 -34.78 -0.51
N THR A 56 7.18 -34.38 0.38
CA THR A 56 6.38 -35.26 1.25
C THR A 56 5.16 -35.88 0.56
N GLU A 57 4.75 -35.37 -0.61
CA GLU A 57 3.62 -35.89 -1.41
C GLU A 57 4.02 -37.05 -2.34
N ASP A 58 5.27 -37.50 -2.30
CA ASP A 58 5.85 -38.50 -3.23
C ASP A 58 5.04 -39.81 -3.32
N SER A 59 4.55 -40.33 -2.19
CA SER A 59 3.72 -41.54 -2.17
C SER A 59 2.35 -41.37 -2.83
N GLU A 60 1.89 -40.14 -3.02
CA GLU A 60 0.58 -39.84 -3.62
C GLU A 60 0.59 -40.04 -5.14
N PHE A 61 1.76 -39.96 -5.78
CA PHE A 61 1.89 -40.27 -7.20
C PHE A 61 1.54 -41.74 -7.46
N GLU A 62 2.20 -42.68 -6.79
CA GLU A 62 1.92 -44.11 -6.95
C GLU A 62 0.46 -44.45 -6.59
N LEU A 63 -0.10 -43.79 -5.58
CA LEU A 63 -1.52 -43.93 -5.22
C LEU A 63 -2.44 -43.47 -6.36
N SER A 64 -2.21 -42.29 -6.94
CA SER A 64 -3.01 -41.75 -8.05
C SER A 64 -3.02 -42.68 -9.26
N LYS A 65 -1.85 -43.21 -9.62
CA LYS A 65 -1.67 -44.16 -10.72
C LYS A 65 -2.45 -45.45 -10.45
N LYS A 66 -2.25 -46.06 -9.28
CA LYS A 66 -2.93 -47.30 -8.92
C LYS A 66 -4.46 -47.15 -8.93
N LYS A 67 -4.99 -46.03 -8.41
CA LYS A 67 -6.44 -45.77 -8.40
C LYS A 67 -7.02 -45.66 -9.80
N PHE A 68 -6.28 -45.08 -10.74
CA PHE A 68 -6.66 -45.07 -12.15
C PHE A 68 -6.61 -46.46 -12.78
N GLU A 69 -5.51 -47.20 -12.59
CA GLU A 69 -5.33 -48.55 -13.16
C GLU A 69 -6.39 -49.55 -12.65
N ASP A 70 -6.78 -49.46 -11.38
CA ASP A 70 -7.84 -50.28 -10.80
C ASP A 70 -9.23 -49.95 -11.41
N GLY A 71 -9.45 -48.71 -11.86
CA GLY A 71 -10.72 -48.21 -12.40
C GLY A 71 -10.84 -48.25 -13.93
N PHE A 72 -9.73 -48.26 -14.67
CA PHE A 72 -9.71 -48.21 -16.13
C PHE A 72 -9.48 -49.59 -16.74
N VAL A 73 -10.56 -50.18 -17.29
CA VAL A 73 -10.50 -51.48 -17.97
C VAL A 73 -10.83 -51.32 -19.45
N ASN A 74 -9.82 -51.46 -20.30
CA ASN A 74 -9.95 -51.51 -21.75
C ASN A 74 -9.12 -52.65 -22.34
N LYS A 75 -9.78 -53.80 -22.55
CA LYS A 75 -9.13 -55.02 -23.06
C LYS A 75 -8.54 -54.86 -24.46
N ASP A 76 -9.09 -53.98 -25.28
CA ASP A 76 -8.65 -53.78 -26.67
C ASP A 76 -7.32 -53.01 -26.77
N CYS A 77 -6.92 -52.33 -25.70
CA CYS A 77 -5.71 -51.48 -25.67
C CYS A 77 -4.76 -51.83 -24.53
N GLU A 78 -4.81 -53.07 -24.01
CA GLU A 78 -3.99 -53.50 -22.85
C GLU A 78 -4.15 -52.60 -21.62
N ASN A 79 -5.34 -52.01 -21.43
CA ASN A 79 -5.63 -50.99 -20.39
C ASN A 79 -4.76 -49.73 -20.45
N LYS A 80 -4.10 -49.43 -21.59
CA LYS A 80 -3.31 -48.19 -21.74
C LYS A 80 -4.17 -47.02 -22.20
N TRP A 81 -4.08 -45.89 -21.49
CA TRP A 81 -4.76 -44.65 -21.85
C TRP A 81 -4.26 -44.07 -23.16
N THR A 82 -2.94 -44.07 -23.36
CA THR A 82 -2.25 -43.49 -24.52
C THR A 82 -2.60 -44.19 -25.84
N LYS A 83 -2.93 -45.49 -25.78
CA LYS A 83 -3.34 -46.30 -26.94
C LYS A 83 -4.86 -46.29 -27.18
N SER A 84 -5.65 -45.75 -26.25
CA SER A 84 -7.11 -45.80 -26.32
C SER A 84 -7.66 -44.75 -27.30
N SER A 85 -8.74 -45.10 -28.00
CA SER A 85 -9.43 -44.14 -28.88
C SER A 85 -10.09 -43.01 -28.07
N GLU A 86 -10.20 -41.82 -28.66
CA GLU A 86 -10.78 -40.65 -27.99
C GLU A 86 -12.23 -40.87 -27.53
N SER A 87 -13.01 -41.68 -28.24
CA SER A 87 -14.37 -42.05 -27.82
C SER A 87 -14.38 -42.84 -26.51
N VAL A 88 -13.41 -43.75 -26.32
CA VAL A 88 -13.27 -44.50 -25.06
C VAL A 88 -12.80 -43.60 -23.94
N GLN A 89 -11.84 -42.70 -24.23
CA GLN A 89 -11.35 -41.71 -23.29
C GLN A 89 -12.48 -40.82 -22.77
N ARG A 90 -13.30 -40.24 -23.66
CA ARG A 90 -14.48 -39.42 -23.30
C ARG A 90 -15.49 -40.20 -22.45
N LYS A 91 -15.82 -41.44 -22.83
CA LYS A 91 -16.73 -42.29 -22.04
C LYS A 91 -16.22 -42.54 -20.62
N HIS A 92 -14.93 -42.78 -20.46
CA HIS A 92 -14.35 -43.00 -19.14
C HIS A 92 -14.33 -41.71 -18.30
N ILE A 93 -14.04 -40.55 -18.90
CA ILE A 93 -14.12 -39.25 -18.21
C ILE A 93 -15.55 -38.99 -17.72
N VAL A 94 -16.56 -39.21 -18.55
CA VAL A 94 -17.97 -39.06 -18.14
C VAL A 94 -18.32 -40.03 -17.01
N PHE A 95 -17.80 -41.27 -17.04
CA PHE A 95 -17.94 -42.20 -15.92
C PHE A 95 -17.33 -41.63 -14.64
N LEU A 96 -16.10 -41.13 -14.68
CA LEU A 96 -15.44 -40.52 -13.51
C LEU A 96 -16.18 -39.27 -13.01
N GLN A 97 -16.72 -38.45 -13.91
CA GLN A 97 -17.54 -37.29 -13.56
C GLN A 97 -18.80 -37.70 -12.79
N ASN A 98 -19.51 -38.73 -13.25
CA ASN A 98 -20.66 -39.26 -12.51
C ASN A 98 -20.25 -39.78 -11.12
N GLU A 99 -19.07 -40.40 -10.99
CA GLU A 99 -18.56 -40.85 -9.69
C GLU A 99 -18.22 -39.68 -8.73
N LEU A 100 -17.93 -38.47 -9.23
CA LEU A 100 -17.74 -37.27 -8.40
C LEU A 100 -19.04 -36.79 -7.74
N GLU A 101 -20.19 -37.10 -8.33
CA GLU A 101 -21.51 -36.67 -7.83
C GLU A 101 -22.13 -37.67 -6.83
N VAL A 102 -21.50 -38.85 -6.65
CA VAL A 102 -22.00 -39.90 -5.76
C VAL A 102 -21.86 -39.48 -4.29
N VAL A 103 -22.86 -39.81 -3.46
CA VAL A 103 -22.86 -39.47 -2.01
C VAL A 103 -21.69 -40.13 -1.25
N ASP A 104 -21.27 -41.32 -1.70
CA ASP A 104 -20.17 -42.09 -1.11
C ASP A 104 -18.82 -41.35 -1.25
N LYS A 105 -18.21 -41.02 -0.10
CA LYS A 105 -16.94 -40.28 -0.05
C LYS A 105 -15.78 -41.06 -0.67
N GLU A 106 -15.71 -42.38 -0.48
CA GLU A 106 -14.59 -43.19 -0.96
C GLU A 106 -14.62 -43.29 -2.49
N ARG A 107 -15.81 -43.46 -3.08
CA ARG A 107 -15.99 -43.44 -4.53
C ARG A 107 -15.61 -42.10 -5.15
N ARG A 108 -16.08 -40.99 -4.58
CA ARG A 108 -15.68 -39.63 -5.01
C ARG A 108 -14.17 -39.45 -4.95
N LEU A 109 -13.55 -39.87 -3.85
CA LEU A 109 -12.11 -39.75 -3.67
C LEU A 109 -11.32 -40.61 -4.68
N ASN A 110 -11.77 -41.83 -4.98
CA ASN A 110 -11.15 -42.68 -5.99
C ASN A 110 -11.24 -42.07 -7.40
N ALA A 111 -12.39 -41.48 -7.75
CA ALA A 111 -12.56 -40.77 -9.02
C ALA A 111 -11.66 -39.53 -9.10
N MET A 112 -11.59 -38.75 -8.01
CA MET A 112 -10.68 -37.61 -7.84
C MET A 112 -9.21 -38.00 -8.05
N TRP A 113 -8.73 -39.10 -7.44
CA TRP A 113 -7.36 -39.62 -7.66
C TRP A 113 -7.11 -40.02 -9.11
N SER A 114 -8.08 -40.68 -9.75
CA SER A 114 -7.99 -41.08 -11.15
C SER A 114 -7.91 -39.86 -12.08
N LEU A 115 -8.70 -38.83 -11.81
CA LEU A 115 -8.68 -37.57 -12.55
C LEU A 115 -7.38 -36.80 -12.33
N LEU A 116 -6.81 -36.82 -11.12
CA LEU A 116 -5.50 -36.24 -10.85
C LEU A 116 -4.42 -36.91 -11.72
N TYR A 117 -4.42 -38.23 -11.82
CA TYR A 117 -3.46 -38.95 -12.66
C TYR A 117 -3.60 -38.60 -14.15
N LEU A 118 -4.84 -38.42 -14.64
CA LEU A 118 -5.11 -37.99 -16.01
C LEU A 118 -4.58 -36.57 -16.29
N VAL A 119 -4.85 -35.58 -15.41
CA VAL A 119 -4.31 -34.22 -15.60
C VAL A 119 -2.79 -34.18 -15.42
N GLN A 120 -2.21 -35.10 -14.66
CA GLN A 120 -0.76 -35.29 -14.55
C GLN A 120 -0.13 -35.96 -15.78
N GLY A 121 -0.88 -36.12 -16.89
CA GLY A 121 -0.34 -36.58 -18.16
C GLY A 121 -0.03 -38.07 -18.25
N VAL A 122 -0.56 -38.90 -17.35
CA VAL A 122 -0.38 -40.36 -17.39
C VAL A 122 1.11 -40.73 -17.45
N TYR A 123 1.91 -40.11 -16.58
CA TYR A 123 3.37 -40.21 -16.58
C TYR A 123 3.89 -41.66 -16.53
N GLY A 124 3.12 -42.59 -15.98
CA GLY A 124 3.47 -44.01 -15.92
C GLY A 124 3.48 -44.72 -17.30
N GLU A 125 2.88 -44.10 -18.32
CA GLU A 125 2.91 -44.58 -19.71
C GLU A 125 3.91 -43.80 -20.59
N CYS A 126 4.47 -42.70 -20.09
CA CYS A 126 5.35 -41.80 -20.84
C CYS A 126 6.82 -42.21 -20.73
N ILE A 127 7.59 -42.03 -21.82
CA ILE A 127 9.02 -42.35 -21.86
C ILE A 127 9.87 -41.08 -21.70
N SER A 128 9.34 -39.92 -22.08
CA SER A 128 10.04 -38.63 -22.05
C SER A 128 9.19 -37.53 -21.43
N GLU A 129 9.84 -36.46 -20.95
CA GLU A 129 9.14 -35.26 -20.45
C GLU A 129 8.35 -34.53 -21.55
N GLU A 130 8.77 -34.62 -22.82
CA GLU A 130 8.04 -34.03 -23.95
C GLU A 130 6.71 -34.74 -24.19
N GLU A 131 6.74 -36.08 -24.23
CA GLU A 131 5.53 -36.90 -24.36
C GLU A 131 4.58 -36.70 -23.18
N HIS A 132 5.12 -36.61 -21.96
CA HIS A 132 4.35 -36.30 -20.75
C HIS A 132 3.64 -34.94 -20.86
N ARG A 133 4.34 -33.92 -21.35
CA ARG A 133 3.76 -32.58 -21.57
C ARG A 133 2.64 -32.63 -22.60
N ASP A 134 2.83 -33.31 -23.72
CA ASP A 134 1.80 -33.42 -24.77
C ASP A 134 0.53 -34.11 -24.25
N TRP A 135 0.68 -35.21 -23.50
CA TRP A 135 -0.46 -35.90 -22.89
C TRP A 135 -1.13 -35.08 -21.78
N THR A 136 -0.36 -34.35 -20.98
CA THR A 136 -0.89 -33.40 -20.00
C THR A 136 -1.78 -32.36 -20.67
N HIS A 137 -1.30 -31.74 -21.76
CA HIS A 137 -2.07 -30.78 -22.55
C HIS A 137 -3.33 -31.42 -23.14
N ARG A 138 -3.20 -32.57 -23.82
CA ARG A 138 -4.35 -33.26 -24.44
C ARG A 138 -5.41 -33.63 -23.41
N ASN A 139 -5.03 -34.19 -22.28
CA ASN A 139 -5.96 -34.61 -21.24
C ASN A 139 -6.68 -33.43 -20.59
N VAL A 140 -5.98 -32.32 -20.31
CA VAL A 140 -6.62 -31.12 -19.73
C VAL A 140 -7.68 -30.53 -20.66
N HIS A 141 -7.38 -30.39 -21.96
CA HIS A 141 -8.39 -29.92 -22.92
C HIS A 141 -9.59 -30.87 -22.99
N LEU A 142 -9.35 -32.17 -23.04
CA LEU A 142 -10.41 -33.18 -23.07
C LEU A 142 -11.30 -33.13 -21.81
N LEU A 143 -10.70 -32.97 -20.63
CA LEU A 143 -11.41 -32.85 -19.36
C LEU A 143 -12.21 -31.55 -19.28
N TYR A 144 -11.64 -30.44 -19.76
CA TYR A 144 -12.34 -29.16 -19.82
C TYR A 144 -13.59 -29.24 -20.70
N GLU A 145 -13.51 -29.86 -21.88
CA GLU A 145 -14.66 -30.06 -22.77
C GLU A 145 -15.79 -30.91 -22.16
N GLN A 146 -15.48 -31.77 -21.18
CA GLN A 146 -16.48 -32.54 -20.44
C GLN A 146 -17.04 -31.77 -19.22
N GLY A 147 -16.65 -30.51 -19.00
CA GLY A 147 -17.14 -29.67 -17.91
C GLY A 147 -16.50 -29.94 -16.55
N LEU A 148 -15.38 -30.69 -16.49
CA LEU A 148 -14.75 -31.06 -15.22
C LEU A 148 -14.20 -29.84 -14.46
N PHE A 149 -13.82 -28.78 -15.16
CA PHE A 149 -13.35 -27.56 -14.49
C PHE A 149 -14.41 -27.01 -13.53
N THR A 150 -15.65 -26.84 -14.01
CA THR A 150 -16.79 -26.37 -13.21
C THR A 150 -17.06 -27.32 -12.04
N SER A 151 -17.08 -28.64 -12.28
CA SER A 151 -17.25 -29.64 -11.21
C SER A 151 -16.18 -29.54 -10.12
N PHE A 152 -14.91 -29.29 -10.47
CA PHE A 152 -13.85 -29.11 -9.48
C PHE A 152 -13.93 -27.76 -8.73
N VAL A 153 -14.44 -26.69 -9.36
CA VAL A 153 -14.73 -25.42 -8.68
C VAL A 153 -15.88 -25.59 -7.68
N GLU A 154 -16.92 -26.35 -8.02
CA GLU A 154 -18.01 -26.72 -7.11
C GLU A 154 -17.51 -27.54 -5.92
N LEU A 155 -16.69 -28.57 -6.18
CA LEU A 155 -16.05 -29.37 -5.14
C LEU A 155 -15.17 -28.52 -4.22
N LEU A 156 -14.42 -27.56 -4.78
CA LEU A 156 -13.64 -26.61 -3.98
C LEU A 156 -14.56 -25.79 -3.08
N SER A 157 -15.63 -25.21 -3.62
CA SER A 157 -16.57 -24.40 -2.84
C SER A 157 -17.17 -25.20 -1.68
N MET A 158 -17.67 -26.41 -1.96
CA MET A 158 -18.21 -27.31 -0.93
C MET A 158 -17.20 -27.64 0.16
N GLU A 159 -15.96 -27.99 -0.20
CA GLU A 159 -14.95 -28.38 0.79
C GLU A 159 -14.46 -27.16 1.61
N THR A 160 -14.46 -25.95 1.04
CA THR A 160 -14.12 -24.72 1.78
C THR A 160 -15.17 -24.28 2.81
N GLU A 161 -16.39 -24.82 2.72
CA GLU A 161 -17.49 -24.61 3.67
C GLU A 161 -17.62 -25.76 4.68
N ASN A 162 -16.81 -26.81 4.55
CA ASN A 162 -16.83 -27.99 5.41
C ASN A 162 -16.41 -27.65 6.86
N THR A 163 -17.41 -27.30 7.67
CA THR A 163 -17.23 -26.87 9.06
C THR A 163 -16.73 -28.00 9.97
N ALA A 164 -16.99 -29.26 9.62
CA ALA A 164 -16.51 -30.41 10.38
C ALA A 164 -14.99 -30.58 10.27
N ALA A 165 -14.44 -30.50 9.05
CA ALA A 165 -12.99 -30.55 8.83
C ALA A 165 -12.27 -29.39 9.54
N ALA A 166 -12.83 -28.18 9.44
CA ALA A 166 -12.33 -27.01 10.16
C ALA A 166 -12.32 -27.23 11.69
N SER A 167 -13.42 -27.74 12.25
CA SER A 167 -13.55 -28.00 13.69
C SER A 167 -12.55 -29.06 14.19
N ILE A 168 -12.29 -30.10 13.41
CA ILE A 168 -11.31 -31.14 13.73
C ILE A 168 -9.90 -30.54 13.73
N ALA A 169 -9.56 -29.77 12.69
CA ALA A 169 -8.24 -29.15 12.57
C ALA A 169 -7.94 -28.18 13.71
N ILE A 170 -8.92 -27.36 14.14
CA ILE A 170 -8.76 -26.42 15.26
C ILE A 170 -8.46 -27.14 16.59
N ARG A 171 -9.00 -28.35 16.79
CA ARG A 171 -8.78 -29.12 18.02
C ARG A 171 -7.43 -29.84 18.06
N LYS A 172 -6.76 -30.03 16.91
CA LYS A 172 -5.46 -30.71 16.84
C LYS A 172 -4.34 -29.77 17.28
N MET A 173 -3.41 -30.30 18.10
CA MET A 173 -2.21 -29.56 18.52
C MET A 173 -1.25 -29.27 17.36
N ALA A 174 -1.21 -30.16 16.36
CA ALA A 174 -0.41 -29.99 15.15
C ALA A 174 -1.21 -30.49 13.94
N VAL A 175 -1.39 -29.62 12.96
CA VAL A 175 -2.05 -29.91 11.67
C VAL A 175 -0.99 -30.36 10.67
N SER A 176 -1.31 -31.37 9.87
CA SER A 176 -0.39 -32.05 8.95
C SER A 176 -0.95 -32.12 7.52
N VAL A 177 -0.13 -32.61 6.58
CA VAL A 177 -0.47 -32.79 5.17
C VAL A 177 -1.70 -33.68 4.94
N ILE A 178 -2.00 -34.59 5.88
CA ILE A 178 -3.17 -35.50 5.80
C ILE A 178 -4.48 -34.77 6.04
N ASP A 179 -4.47 -33.73 6.89
CA ASP A 179 -5.68 -32.98 7.26
C ASP A 179 -6.25 -32.14 6.10
N SER A 180 -5.51 -32.06 4.99
CA SER A 180 -5.84 -31.29 3.81
C SER A 180 -5.88 -32.12 2.52
N SER A 181 -5.89 -33.46 2.62
CA SER A 181 -5.82 -34.37 1.46
C SER A 181 -6.80 -34.01 0.35
N ASP A 182 -8.07 -33.82 0.71
CA ASP A 182 -9.16 -33.63 -0.26
C ASP A 182 -8.99 -32.27 -0.96
N LEU A 183 -8.70 -31.21 -0.20
CA LEU A 183 -8.41 -29.88 -0.74
C LEU A 183 -7.14 -29.86 -1.60
N ARG A 184 -6.07 -30.52 -1.17
CA ARG A 184 -4.80 -30.57 -1.93
C ARG A 184 -5.00 -31.23 -3.28
N LEU A 185 -5.82 -32.28 -3.35
CA LEU A 185 -6.14 -32.94 -4.59
C LEU A 185 -6.94 -32.01 -5.52
N ILE A 186 -8.03 -31.42 -5.03
CA ILE A 186 -8.86 -30.47 -5.81
C ILE A 186 -8.01 -29.32 -6.35
N LEU A 187 -7.22 -28.68 -5.48
CA LEU A 187 -6.36 -27.55 -5.85
C LEU A 187 -5.27 -27.96 -6.84
N SER A 188 -4.74 -29.18 -6.75
CA SER A 188 -3.73 -29.68 -7.69
C SER A 188 -4.31 -29.89 -9.09
N VAL A 189 -5.52 -30.45 -9.19
CA VAL A 189 -6.23 -30.58 -10.48
C VAL A 189 -6.48 -29.20 -11.10
N LEU A 190 -7.07 -28.28 -10.33
CA LEU A 190 -7.35 -26.93 -10.80
C LEU A 190 -6.06 -26.18 -11.22
N TYR A 191 -4.98 -26.32 -10.46
CA TYR A 191 -3.70 -25.68 -10.80
C TYR A 191 -3.12 -26.20 -12.10
N ILE A 192 -3.10 -27.52 -12.31
CA ILE A 192 -2.57 -28.11 -13.55
C ILE A 192 -3.41 -27.65 -14.74
N MET A 193 -4.74 -27.63 -14.61
CA MET A 193 -5.62 -27.12 -15.67
C MET A 193 -5.30 -25.66 -16.01
N VAL A 194 -5.19 -24.78 -15.01
CA VAL A 194 -4.86 -23.35 -15.21
C VAL A 194 -3.47 -23.18 -15.83
N GLU A 195 -2.46 -23.92 -15.36
CA GLU A 195 -1.08 -23.79 -15.84
C GLU A 195 -0.92 -24.29 -17.28
N VAL A 196 -1.63 -25.36 -17.66
CA VAL A 196 -1.72 -25.84 -19.04
C VAL A 196 -2.38 -24.82 -19.96
N MET A 197 -3.54 -24.27 -19.54
CA MET A 197 -4.23 -23.23 -20.31
C MET A 197 -3.40 -21.94 -20.42
N ARG A 198 -2.52 -21.66 -19.46
CA ARG A 198 -1.59 -20.51 -19.48
C ARG A 198 -0.44 -20.70 -20.47
N SER A 199 0.06 -21.92 -20.65
CA SER A 199 1.31 -22.22 -21.36
C SER A 199 1.09 -23.09 -22.62
N PRO A 200 0.40 -22.57 -23.65
CA PRO A 200 0.04 -23.35 -24.83
C PRO A 200 1.25 -23.91 -25.58
N LEU A 201 1.03 -25.02 -26.30
CA LEU A 201 2.01 -25.62 -27.21
C LEU A 201 2.07 -24.82 -28.51
N ASP A 202 3.24 -24.80 -29.16
CA ASP A 202 3.41 -24.15 -30.47
C ASP A 202 2.56 -24.83 -31.57
N THR A 203 2.19 -26.09 -31.36
CA THR A 203 1.39 -26.94 -32.27
C THR A 203 -0.10 -26.99 -31.91
N GLU A 204 -0.61 -26.02 -31.15
CA GLU A 204 -2.00 -25.99 -30.68
C GLU A 204 -3.03 -25.97 -31.83
N SER A 205 -4.08 -26.80 -31.70
CA SER A 205 -5.22 -26.82 -32.65
C SER A 205 -6.17 -25.63 -32.46
N ASP A 206 -6.98 -25.32 -33.47
CA ASP A 206 -7.98 -24.25 -33.36
C ASP A 206 -9.03 -24.51 -32.27
N GLU A 207 -9.37 -25.79 -32.03
CA GLU A 207 -10.26 -26.23 -30.95
C GLU A 207 -9.63 -25.96 -29.57
N GLN A 208 -8.36 -26.31 -29.39
CA GLN A 208 -7.63 -26.03 -28.14
C GLN A 208 -7.54 -24.52 -27.85
N ARG A 209 -7.31 -23.71 -28.89
CA ARG A 209 -7.31 -22.24 -28.77
C ARG A 209 -8.69 -21.69 -28.39
N HIS A 210 -9.75 -22.25 -28.96
CA HIS A 210 -11.12 -21.89 -28.61
C HIS A 210 -11.42 -22.26 -27.15
N ASN A 211 -11.09 -23.49 -26.74
CA ASN A 211 -11.22 -23.96 -25.35
C ASN A 211 -10.49 -23.06 -24.36
N ARG A 212 -9.25 -22.63 -24.69
CA ARG A 212 -8.51 -21.69 -23.84
C ARG A 212 -9.21 -20.33 -23.72
N SER A 213 -9.79 -19.84 -24.81
CA SER A 213 -10.50 -18.55 -24.81
C SER A 213 -11.76 -18.63 -23.94
N MET A 214 -12.52 -19.71 -24.05
CA MET A 214 -13.66 -19.98 -23.17
C MET A 214 -13.24 -20.14 -21.71
N PHE A 215 -12.13 -20.84 -21.46
CA PHE A 215 -11.60 -21.01 -20.11
C PHE A 215 -11.26 -19.66 -19.46
N MET A 216 -10.69 -18.72 -20.22
CA MET A 216 -10.41 -17.36 -19.72
C MET A 216 -11.69 -16.60 -19.34
N GLU A 217 -12.79 -16.81 -20.07
CA GLU A 217 -14.11 -16.25 -19.74
C GLU A 217 -14.68 -16.91 -18.48
N ASP A 218 -14.59 -18.23 -18.36
CA ASP A 218 -15.05 -19.00 -17.19
C ASP A 218 -14.39 -18.52 -15.88
N LEU A 219 -13.13 -18.10 -15.93
CA LEU A 219 -12.41 -17.58 -14.75
C LEU A 219 -12.95 -16.23 -14.24
N VAL A 220 -13.63 -15.46 -15.09
CA VAL A 220 -14.18 -14.14 -14.74
C VAL A 220 -15.71 -14.15 -14.59
N THR A 221 -16.37 -15.26 -14.91
CA THR A 221 -17.79 -15.48 -14.65
C THR A 221 -18.01 -16.26 -13.35
N PRO A 222 -19.08 -15.96 -12.58
CA PRO A 222 -19.46 -16.80 -11.45
C PRO A 222 -19.88 -18.18 -11.94
N LEU A 223 -19.12 -19.22 -11.56
CA LEU A 223 -19.45 -20.61 -11.89
C LEU A 223 -20.29 -21.27 -10.77
N VAL A 224 -20.11 -20.82 -9.53
CA VAL A 224 -20.74 -21.41 -8.34
C VAL A 224 -21.27 -20.28 -7.45
N GLY A 225 -22.60 -20.22 -7.31
CA GLY A 225 -23.25 -19.10 -6.61
C GLY A 225 -22.95 -17.76 -7.30
N ASP A 226 -22.69 -16.73 -6.49
CA ASP A 226 -22.43 -15.36 -6.97
C ASP A 226 -20.92 -14.99 -6.97
N GLU A 227 -20.03 -15.94 -6.65
CA GLU A 227 -18.59 -15.68 -6.51
C GLU A 227 -17.76 -16.24 -7.68
N ILE A 228 -16.76 -15.46 -8.12
CA ILE A 228 -15.75 -15.90 -9.08
C ILE A 228 -14.63 -16.67 -8.37
N LEU A 229 -13.95 -17.60 -9.06
CA LEU A 229 -12.87 -18.42 -8.48
C LEU A 229 -11.79 -17.62 -7.72
N PRO A 230 -11.28 -16.46 -8.23
CA PRO A 230 -10.38 -15.62 -7.45
C PRO A 230 -10.90 -15.23 -6.07
N VAL A 231 -12.19 -14.92 -5.93
CA VAL A 231 -12.80 -14.51 -4.66
C VAL A 231 -12.86 -15.67 -3.69
N ILE A 232 -13.22 -16.87 -4.15
CA ILE A 232 -13.19 -18.10 -3.34
C ILE A 232 -11.79 -18.33 -2.76
N LEU A 233 -10.75 -18.21 -3.60
CA LEU A 233 -9.35 -18.39 -3.17
C LEU A 233 -8.88 -17.27 -2.22
N PHE A 234 -9.28 -16.01 -2.44
CA PHE A 234 -9.04 -14.92 -1.50
C PHE A 234 -9.74 -15.16 -0.15
N SER A 235 -10.97 -15.68 -0.17
CA SER A 235 -11.74 -16.04 1.02
C SER A 235 -11.03 -17.14 1.83
N MET A 236 -10.48 -18.17 1.16
CA MET A 236 -9.66 -19.20 1.81
C MET A 236 -8.47 -18.60 2.56
N ILE A 237 -7.76 -17.64 1.96
CA ILE A 237 -6.62 -16.95 2.58
C ILE A 237 -7.06 -16.21 3.85
N THR A 238 -8.21 -15.53 3.83
CA THR A 238 -8.74 -14.86 5.03
C THR A 238 -9.21 -15.83 6.11
N LYS A 239 -9.90 -16.91 5.75
CA LYS A 239 -10.32 -17.99 6.68
C LYS A 239 -9.11 -18.64 7.35
N PHE A 240 -8.02 -18.87 6.61
CA PHE A 240 -6.77 -19.37 7.16
C PHE A 240 -6.12 -18.37 8.13
N CYS A 241 -5.99 -17.09 7.74
CA CYS A 241 -5.34 -16.07 8.57
C CYS A 241 -6.12 -15.69 9.84
N SER A 242 -7.43 -15.92 9.87
CA SER A 242 -8.28 -15.74 11.05
C SER A 242 -8.19 -16.92 12.03
N GLY A 243 -7.59 -18.04 11.63
CA GLY A 243 -7.53 -19.27 12.41
C GLY A 243 -8.77 -20.15 12.29
N SER A 244 -9.77 -19.75 11.50
CA SER A 244 -11.00 -20.54 11.30
C SER A 244 -10.77 -21.82 10.49
N ALA A 245 -9.76 -21.85 9.62
CA ALA A 245 -9.43 -23.03 8.80
C ALA A 245 -7.92 -23.25 8.71
N PRO A 246 -7.26 -23.74 9.78
CA PRO A 246 -5.79 -23.85 9.84
C PRO A 246 -5.21 -24.98 8.96
N HIS A 247 -6.05 -25.87 8.44
CA HIS A 247 -5.66 -27.00 7.58
C HIS A 247 -5.57 -26.63 6.11
N PHE A 248 -6.05 -25.46 5.68
CA PHE A 248 -6.01 -25.11 4.26
C PHE A 248 -4.56 -25.06 3.72
N PRO A 249 -4.27 -25.70 2.56
CA PRO A 249 -2.91 -25.80 2.03
C PRO A 249 -2.50 -24.51 1.31
N MET A 250 -1.98 -23.54 2.07
CA MET A 250 -1.75 -22.17 1.57
C MET A 250 -0.80 -22.05 0.38
N LYS A 251 0.20 -22.93 0.23
CA LYS A 251 1.06 -22.90 -0.96
C LYS A 251 0.23 -23.14 -2.22
N LYS A 252 -0.58 -24.20 -2.26
CA LYS A 252 -1.41 -24.54 -3.42
C LYS A 252 -2.48 -23.46 -3.68
N VAL A 253 -3.12 -22.94 -2.63
CA VAL A 253 -4.11 -21.84 -2.75
C VAL A 253 -3.48 -20.58 -3.36
N LEU A 254 -2.31 -20.16 -2.87
CA LEU A 254 -1.62 -18.95 -3.35
C LEU A 254 -1.07 -19.12 -4.76
N LEU A 255 -0.53 -20.29 -5.08
CA LEU A 255 -0.09 -20.64 -6.43
C LEU A 255 -1.26 -20.58 -7.41
N LEU A 256 -2.37 -21.26 -7.11
CA LEU A 256 -3.57 -21.25 -7.95
C LEU A 256 -4.12 -19.83 -8.11
N LEU A 257 -4.26 -19.07 -7.02
CA LEU A 257 -4.75 -17.69 -7.08
C LEU A 257 -3.88 -16.81 -7.97
N TRP A 258 -2.56 -16.92 -7.83
CA TRP A 258 -1.63 -16.15 -8.66
C TRP A 258 -1.77 -16.50 -10.14
N LYS A 259 -1.85 -17.79 -10.48
CA LYS A 259 -1.99 -18.25 -11.87
C LYS A 259 -3.34 -17.90 -12.47
N VAL A 260 -4.44 -18.09 -11.72
CA VAL A 260 -5.78 -17.69 -12.14
C VAL A 260 -5.80 -16.21 -12.48
N VAL A 261 -5.33 -15.34 -11.58
CA VAL A 261 -5.28 -13.89 -11.85
C VAL A 261 -4.37 -13.60 -13.06
N LEU A 262 -3.22 -14.26 -13.19
CA LEU A 262 -2.32 -14.09 -14.33
C LEU A 262 -2.99 -14.42 -15.67
N VAL A 263 -3.77 -15.50 -15.73
CA VAL A 263 -4.52 -15.90 -16.93
C VAL A 263 -5.70 -14.96 -17.19
N SER A 264 -6.47 -14.59 -16.16
CA SER A 264 -7.68 -13.76 -16.31
C SER A 264 -7.38 -12.32 -16.76
N VAL A 265 -6.36 -11.66 -16.18
CA VAL A 265 -6.07 -10.25 -16.51
C VAL A 265 -4.93 -10.08 -17.52
N GLY A 266 -4.09 -11.10 -17.65
CA GLY A 266 -2.95 -11.15 -18.56
C GLY A 266 -1.60 -10.81 -17.93
N GLY A 267 -0.52 -11.14 -18.64
CA GLY A 267 0.86 -10.94 -18.20
C GLY A 267 1.36 -9.49 -18.26
N LEU A 268 2.61 -9.27 -17.87
CA LEU A 268 3.23 -7.95 -17.86
C LEU A 268 3.61 -7.43 -19.25
N ARG A 269 3.88 -8.35 -20.20
CA ARG A 269 4.09 -8.01 -21.62
C ARG A 269 2.78 -7.59 -22.28
N GLU A 270 1.71 -8.34 -22.04
CA GLU A 270 0.36 -8.00 -22.52
C GLU A 270 -0.14 -6.69 -21.94
N LEU A 271 0.11 -6.44 -20.64
CA LEU A 271 -0.18 -5.16 -20.00
C LEU A 271 0.53 -4.00 -20.71
N GLN A 272 1.78 -4.18 -21.13
CA GLN A 272 2.54 -3.15 -21.85
C GLN A 272 1.94 -2.88 -23.24
N LYS A 273 1.49 -3.93 -23.94
CA LYS A 273 0.74 -3.80 -25.21
C LYS A 273 -0.58 -3.06 -25.01
N LYS A 274 -1.44 -3.53 -24.08
CA LYS A 274 -2.71 -2.88 -23.70
C LYS A 274 -2.50 -1.40 -23.32
N LYS A 275 -1.40 -1.09 -22.63
CA LYS A 275 -1.06 0.29 -22.28
C LYS A 275 -0.78 1.17 -23.49
N ASN A 276 -0.13 0.66 -24.53
CA ASN A 276 0.08 1.42 -25.76
C ASN A 276 -1.23 1.59 -26.54
N GLU A 277 -2.08 0.57 -26.60
CA GLU A 277 -3.43 0.64 -27.21
C GLU A 277 -4.30 1.70 -26.51
N VAL A 278 -4.32 1.73 -25.18
CA VAL A 278 -5.04 2.76 -24.40
C VAL A 278 -4.45 4.15 -24.65
N ARG A 279 -3.12 4.28 -24.79
CA ARG A 279 -2.50 5.58 -25.12
C ARG A 279 -2.93 6.08 -26.49
N GLU A 280 -2.95 5.21 -27.48
CA GLU A 280 -3.42 5.52 -28.84
C GLU A 280 -4.88 5.97 -28.83
N LYS A 281 -5.76 5.29 -28.07
CA LYS A 281 -7.17 5.69 -27.88
C LYS A 281 -7.32 7.10 -27.30
N TYR A 282 -6.39 7.55 -26.46
CA TYR A 282 -6.35 8.92 -25.91
C TYR A 282 -5.54 9.91 -26.77
N GLY A 283 -5.12 9.54 -27.98
CA GLY A 283 -4.33 10.39 -28.87
C GLY A 283 -2.90 10.65 -28.38
N LEU A 284 -2.37 9.80 -27.50
CA LEU A 284 -1.00 9.90 -26.99
C LEU A 284 -0.04 8.99 -27.80
N PRO A 285 1.23 9.42 -27.99
CA PRO A 285 2.21 8.58 -28.65
C PRO A 285 2.51 7.29 -27.85
N PRO A 286 2.87 6.18 -28.52
CA PRO A 286 3.26 4.95 -27.84
C PRO A 286 4.48 5.19 -26.95
N LEU A 287 4.69 4.31 -25.97
CA LEU A 287 5.85 4.43 -25.09
C LEU A 287 7.12 4.14 -25.89
N PRO A 288 8.14 5.01 -25.83
CA PRO A 288 9.34 4.89 -26.66
C PRO A 288 10.27 3.76 -26.21
N GLU A 289 10.14 3.28 -24.98
CA GLU A 289 11.07 2.33 -24.35
C GLU A 289 10.32 1.34 -23.48
N ASP A 290 10.63 0.05 -23.65
CA ASP A 290 10.27 -0.99 -22.70
C ASP A 290 11.35 -1.10 -21.60
N THR A 291 10.92 -1.06 -20.35
CA THR A 291 11.82 -1.24 -19.20
C THR A 291 12.45 -2.63 -19.19
N TYR A 292 11.74 -3.67 -19.66
CA TYR A 292 12.26 -5.03 -19.71
C TYR A 292 13.39 -5.15 -20.72
N GLU A 293 13.17 -4.68 -21.95
CA GLU A 293 14.19 -4.70 -23.01
C GLU A 293 15.42 -3.84 -22.64
N VAL A 294 15.20 -2.67 -22.06
CA VAL A 294 16.31 -1.82 -21.60
C VAL A 294 17.09 -2.50 -20.47
N CYS A 295 16.41 -3.13 -19.51
CA CYS A 295 17.08 -3.85 -18.43
C CYS A 295 17.84 -5.08 -18.92
N LYS A 296 17.34 -5.78 -19.95
CA LYS A 296 18.02 -6.94 -20.56
C LYS A 296 19.38 -6.57 -21.13
N ASN A 297 19.49 -5.37 -21.70
CA ASN A 297 20.73 -4.86 -22.30
C ASN A 297 21.60 -4.03 -21.34
N MET A 298 21.18 -3.86 -20.08
CA MET A 298 21.91 -3.06 -19.09
C MET A 298 22.86 -3.94 -18.27
N ARG A 299 24.13 -3.52 -18.12
CA ARG A 299 25.09 -4.23 -17.26
C ARG A 299 24.89 -3.90 -15.78
N ALA A 300 25.11 -4.88 -14.89
CA ALA A 300 25.18 -4.64 -13.45
C ALA A 300 26.36 -3.71 -13.08
N SER A 301 26.20 -2.91 -12.02
CA SER A 301 27.23 -2.00 -11.52
C SER A 301 27.99 -2.72 -10.42
N SER A 302 29.29 -2.47 -10.34
CA SER A 302 30.08 -2.90 -9.19
C SER A 302 29.52 -2.27 -7.90
N PRO A 303 29.34 -3.04 -6.83
CA PRO A 303 28.76 -2.54 -5.59
C PRO A 303 29.62 -1.40 -4.99
N PRO A 304 29.00 -0.38 -4.36
CA PRO A 304 29.75 0.63 -3.64
C PRO A 304 30.41 0.00 -2.40
N THR A 305 31.73 0.18 -2.26
CA THR A 305 32.51 -0.26 -1.09
C THR A 305 31.87 0.22 0.21
N SER A 306 31.60 -0.69 1.15
CA SER A 306 31.02 -0.35 2.45
C SER A 306 32.03 0.40 3.32
N ALA A 307 31.53 1.18 4.31
CA ALA A 307 32.40 1.76 5.34
C ALA A 307 33.09 0.68 6.18
N ALA A 308 32.46 -0.48 6.36
CA ALA A 308 33.07 -1.65 6.99
C ALA A 308 34.27 -2.18 6.16
N ASP A 309 34.09 -2.33 4.85
CA ASP A 309 35.16 -2.77 3.93
C ASP A 309 36.33 -1.77 3.88
N LEU A 310 36.07 -0.47 4.06
CA LEU A 310 37.10 0.58 4.16
C LEU A 310 37.89 0.50 5.48
N ILE A 311 37.22 0.16 6.59
CA ILE A 311 37.87 -0.05 7.89
C ILE A 311 38.72 -1.31 7.87
N GLU A 312 38.24 -2.36 7.21
CA GLU A 312 38.96 -3.63 7.07
C GLU A 312 40.18 -3.53 6.13
N GLN A 313 40.08 -2.72 5.07
CA GLN A 313 41.22 -2.38 4.20
C GLN A 313 42.27 -1.47 4.86
N GLN A 314 41.91 -0.76 5.94
CA GLN A 314 42.84 0.07 6.71
C GLN A 314 43.61 -0.69 7.78
N MET A 315 43.30 -1.98 8.04
CA MET A 315 44.14 -2.84 8.87
C MET A 315 45.20 -3.55 8.01
N PRO A 316 46.50 -3.23 8.15
CA PRO A 316 47.53 -3.90 7.35
C PRO A 316 47.69 -5.35 7.80
N ARG A 317 47.44 -6.31 6.89
CA ARG A 317 47.85 -7.72 7.06
C ARG A 317 49.38 -7.79 7.15
N ARG A 318 49.94 -7.89 8.37
CA ARG A 318 51.38 -8.14 8.58
C ARG A 318 51.72 -9.57 8.16
N ALA A 319 52.43 -9.72 7.04
CA ALA A 319 53.07 -10.96 6.64
C ALA A 319 54.32 -11.23 7.50
N PHE A 320 54.42 -12.45 8.02
CA PHE A 320 55.57 -12.99 8.75
C PHE A 320 56.77 -13.20 7.79
N ARG A 321 57.89 -12.52 8.01
CA ARG A 321 59.25 -12.98 7.65
C ARG A 321 60.22 -12.58 8.75
N GLY A 322 60.98 -13.55 9.25
CA GLY A 322 61.84 -13.41 10.43
C GLY A 322 63.20 -12.76 10.18
N GLY A 323 63.81 -12.25 11.26
CA GLY A 323 65.25 -11.98 11.34
C GLY A 323 65.69 -10.73 12.14
N LYS A 324 65.99 -10.94 13.43
CA LYS A 324 66.97 -10.24 14.32
C LYS A 324 66.72 -8.82 14.92
N ARG A 325 66.46 -8.87 16.24
CA ARG A 325 67.04 -8.18 17.44
C ARG A 325 66.83 -6.67 17.77
N MET A 326 66.28 -6.50 18.99
CA MET A 326 66.42 -5.47 20.06
C MET A 326 65.78 -4.09 19.87
N ASP A 327 65.17 -3.41 20.86
CA ASP A 327 64.67 -3.68 22.23
C ASP A 327 63.69 -2.51 22.59
N PRO A 328 62.97 -2.49 23.74
CA PRO A 328 61.61 -1.94 23.86
C PRO A 328 61.56 -0.54 24.50
N PHE A 329 60.49 0.24 24.30
CA PHE A 329 59.85 1.03 25.37
C PHE A 329 58.53 1.65 24.90
N SER A 330 57.58 1.69 25.84
CA SER A 330 56.32 2.47 25.90
C SER A 330 55.09 1.93 25.15
N PHE A 331 54.38 1.07 25.88
CA PHE A 331 52.94 0.82 25.77
C PHE A 331 52.33 1.40 27.05
N PHE A 332 51.53 2.46 26.97
CA PHE A 332 50.55 3.02 27.93
C PHE A 332 50.05 4.31 27.23
N ASP A 333 48.77 4.62 27.07
CA ASP A 333 47.59 4.20 27.80
C ASP A 333 46.34 4.43 26.94
N LEU A 334 45.30 3.66 27.21
CA LEU A 334 43.98 3.73 26.58
C LEU A 334 43.04 4.56 27.48
N LYS A 335 42.16 5.35 26.86
CA LYS A 335 40.75 5.61 27.23
C LYS A 335 40.36 6.86 28.06
N SER A 336 39.12 7.29 27.73
CA SER A 336 38.23 8.32 28.32
C SER A 336 38.48 9.75 27.81
N SER A 337 37.50 10.59 27.42
CA SER A 337 36.08 10.75 27.80
C SER A 337 35.27 11.32 26.60
N LEU A 338 34.06 10.84 26.29
CA LEU A 338 32.73 11.39 26.67
C LEU A 338 32.48 12.87 26.31
N ASP A 339 31.50 13.04 25.39
CA ASP A 339 30.46 14.07 25.23
C ASP A 339 30.74 15.56 25.53
N ASN A 340 30.47 16.41 24.52
CA ASN A 340 29.54 17.55 24.58
C ASN A 340 29.50 18.30 23.22
N ASP A 341 28.30 18.45 22.66
CA ASP A 341 27.89 19.61 21.82
C ASP A 341 27.31 20.68 22.78
N PRO A 342 27.27 22.02 22.49
CA PRO A 342 26.73 22.57 21.24
C PRO A 342 27.30 23.93 20.72
N PHE A 343 26.99 24.23 19.45
CA PHE A 343 26.84 25.55 18.80
C PHE A 343 27.77 26.73 19.17
N GLU A 344 28.60 27.16 18.19
CA GLU A 344 28.94 28.57 17.98
C GLU A 344 28.92 28.93 16.49
N ASN A 345 28.21 30.02 16.18
CA ASN A 345 28.19 30.72 14.90
C ASN A 345 29.40 31.65 14.81
N SER A 346 30.05 31.76 13.64
CA SER A 346 30.66 33.02 13.20
C SER A 346 30.69 33.14 11.69
N ASN A 347 30.28 34.33 11.25
CA ASN A 347 30.13 34.84 9.90
C ASN A 347 31.46 35.00 9.14
N GLY A 348 31.34 35.22 7.81
CA GLY A 348 32.21 36.20 7.13
C GLY A 348 32.86 35.77 5.82
N GLU A 349 32.19 36.10 4.70
CA GLU A 349 32.71 36.77 3.50
C GLU A 349 33.81 36.14 2.61
N ASP A 350 33.38 35.90 1.36
CA ASP A 350 33.99 36.36 0.08
C ASP A 350 35.51 36.52 -0.04
N ASN A 351 36.07 35.82 -1.04
CA ASN A 351 37.05 36.44 -1.96
C ASN A 351 37.04 35.78 -3.34
N ILE A 352 36.97 36.63 -4.35
CA ILE A 352 36.94 36.38 -5.80
C ILE A 352 38.38 36.45 -6.35
N PHE A 353 38.60 35.87 -7.54
CA PHE A 353 39.73 36.04 -8.48
C PHE A 353 40.99 35.20 -8.19
N ASN A 354 41.68 34.56 -9.15
CA ASN A 354 41.90 34.86 -10.58
C ASN A 354 42.24 33.59 -11.38
N ASP A 355 41.78 33.56 -12.63
CA ASP A 355 42.41 32.82 -13.73
C ASP A 355 43.79 33.42 -14.05
N VAL A 356 44.80 32.56 -14.26
CA VAL A 356 45.96 32.87 -15.10
C VAL A 356 46.35 31.64 -15.91
N ASP A 357 46.40 31.85 -17.22
CA ASP A 357 46.77 30.97 -18.31
C ASP A 357 48.09 30.19 -18.16
N GLY A 358 48.07 28.99 -18.75
CA GLY A 358 48.95 28.64 -19.86
C GLY A 358 50.44 28.41 -19.59
N ASN A 359 50.86 27.14 -19.61
CA ASN A 359 52.06 26.79 -20.37
C ASN A 359 52.08 25.31 -20.79
N ALA A 360 51.98 25.12 -22.10
CA ALA A 360 52.22 23.87 -22.79
C ALA A 360 53.73 23.56 -22.82
N ARG A 361 54.10 22.30 -22.56
CA ARG A 361 55.36 21.73 -23.05
C ARG A 361 55.11 20.32 -23.59
N GLN A 362 55.29 20.21 -24.91
CA GLN A 362 55.46 18.98 -25.66
C GLN A 362 56.77 18.29 -25.27
N SER A 363 56.78 16.96 -25.26
CA SER A 363 57.98 16.15 -25.49
C SER A 363 57.61 14.81 -26.14
N SER A 364 57.77 14.80 -27.47
CA SER A 364 58.28 13.73 -28.35
C SER A 364 58.07 12.25 -27.99
N ASP A 365 57.29 11.58 -28.84
CA ASP A 365 57.41 10.16 -29.18
C ASP A 365 58.65 9.91 -30.06
N GLU A 366 59.40 8.83 -29.82
CA GLU A 366 59.84 7.86 -30.85
C GLU A 366 60.45 6.60 -30.20
N ASP A 367 60.03 5.43 -30.72
CA ASP A 367 60.64 4.08 -30.70
C ASP A 367 59.75 2.95 -30.15
N THR A 368 58.97 2.32 -31.04
CA THR A 368 58.66 0.87 -30.99
C THR A 368 58.15 0.39 -32.37
N PRO A 369 58.58 -0.79 -32.88
CA PRO A 369 58.28 -1.23 -34.25
C PRO A 369 56.86 -1.80 -34.41
N PRO A 370 56.31 -1.84 -35.65
CA PRO A 370 54.90 -2.13 -35.88
C PRO A 370 54.59 -3.62 -35.75
N THR A 371 53.60 -3.94 -34.92
CA THR A 371 52.96 -5.27 -34.90
C THR A 371 51.93 -5.36 -36.05
N PRO A 372 51.76 -6.52 -36.72
CA PRO A 372 50.84 -6.66 -37.84
C PRO A 372 49.38 -6.50 -37.39
N PRO A 373 48.47 -6.07 -38.29
CA PRO A 373 47.10 -5.75 -37.93
C PRO A 373 46.35 -7.01 -37.53
N ARG A 374 45.96 -7.09 -36.26
CA ARG A 374 44.98 -8.07 -35.78
C ARG A 374 43.63 -7.74 -36.44
N PRO A 375 42.83 -8.73 -36.90
CA PRO A 375 41.51 -8.46 -37.47
C PRO A 375 40.68 -7.63 -36.50
N ALA A 376 39.96 -6.63 -37.01
CA ALA A 376 39.11 -5.77 -36.19
C ALA A 376 38.07 -6.62 -35.44
N THR A 377 38.30 -6.84 -34.15
CA THR A 377 37.21 -7.19 -33.24
C THR A 377 36.22 -6.03 -33.32
N PRO A 378 34.92 -6.26 -33.59
CA PRO A 378 33.97 -5.18 -33.70
C PRO A 378 33.95 -4.41 -32.38
N THR A 379 34.52 -3.21 -32.39
CA THR A 379 34.40 -2.28 -31.27
C THR A 379 32.94 -1.84 -31.25
N VAL A 380 32.14 -2.47 -30.37
CA VAL A 380 30.80 -1.97 -30.05
C VAL A 380 30.99 -0.53 -29.57
N VAL A 381 30.51 0.43 -30.35
CA VAL A 381 30.50 1.84 -29.96
C VAL A 381 29.61 1.95 -28.74
N HIS A 382 30.19 1.97 -27.54
CA HIS A 382 29.47 2.32 -26.33
C HIS A 382 29.03 3.78 -26.45
N GLN A 383 27.78 4.00 -26.86
CA GLN A 383 27.17 5.31 -26.77
C GLN A 383 27.20 5.74 -25.30
N LYS A 384 27.86 6.86 -24.99
CA LYS A 384 27.91 7.49 -23.66
C LYS A 384 26.57 8.12 -23.26
N THR A 385 25.46 7.62 -23.77
CA THR A 385 24.12 8.13 -23.52
C THR A 385 23.38 7.19 -22.59
N LEU A 386 22.56 7.77 -21.69
CA LEU A 386 21.66 6.96 -20.88
C LEU A 386 20.76 6.13 -21.79
N PRO A 387 20.37 4.91 -21.39
CA PRO A 387 19.45 4.10 -22.17
C PRO A 387 18.00 4.61 -22.05
N TRP A 388 17.80 5.83 -21.53
CA TRP A 388 16.52 6.42 -21.25
C TRP A 388 16.42 7.81 -21.87
N LYS A 389 15.36 8.05 -22.62
CA LYS A 389 14.93 9.40 -23.00
C LYS A 389 14.47 10.16 -21.76
N PRO A 390 14.92 11.40 -21.56
CA PRO A 390 14.43 12.28 -20.52
C PRO A 390 12.92 12.48 -20.62
N LYS A 391 12.27 12.79 -19.49
CA LYS A 391 10.84 13.06 -19.42
C LYS A 391 10.57 14.35 -18.66
N VAL A 392 9.62 15.13 -19.15
CA VAL A 392 9.07 16.33 -18.52
C VAL A 392 7.58 16.11 -18.28
N ARG A 393 7.07 16.40 -17.08
CA ARG A 393 5.61 16.41 -16.85
C ARG A 393 5.02 17.74 -17.27
N GLN A 394 3.72 17.73 -17.54
CA GLN A 394 2.99 18.97 -17.81
C GLN A 394 3.13 19.97 -16.65
N LYS A 395 2.96 19.52 -15.40
CA LYS A 395 3.16 20.36 -14.20
C LYS A 395 4.56 20.97 -14.10
N ASP A 396 5.58 20.25 -14.56
CA ASP A 396 6.98 20.74 -14.51
C ASP A 396 7.18 21.88 -15.54
N LEU A 397 6.49 21.82 -16.69
CA LEU A 397 6.46 22.88 -17.69
C LEU A 397 5.63 24.09 -17.22
N GLU A 398 4.48 23.85 -16.59
CA GLU A 398 3.64 24.90 -15.97
C GLU A 398 4.44 25.69 -14.94
N GLN A 399 5.08 24.98 -14.00
CA GLN A 399 5.90 25.61 -12.96
C GLN A 399 7.08 26.39 -13.54
N PHE A 400 7.73 25.87 -14.59
CA PHE A 400 8.81 26.57 -15.28
C PHE A 400 8.31 27.89 -15.90
N LEU A 401 7.18 27.85 -16.60
CA LEU A 401 6.56 29.03 -17.19
C LEU A 401 6.10 30.03 -16.13
N ASP A 402 5.46 29.58 -15.06
CA ASP A 402 4.97 30.43 -13.97
C ASP A 402 6.11 31.15 -13.26
N THR A 403 7.18 30.41 -12.93
CA THR A 403 8.38 31.00 -12.30
C THR A 403 9.03 32.04 -13.22
N THR A 404 9.10 31.73 -14.51
CA THR A 404 9.76 32.59 -15.49
C THR A 404 8.91 33.83 -15.83
N ARG A 405 7.59 33.69 -15.98
CA ARG A 405 6.68 34.82 -16.18
C ARG A 405 6.63 35.72 -14.96
N MET A 406 6.61 35.18 -13.76
CA MET A 406 6.72 35.99 -12.55
C MET A 406 8.03 36.76 -12.50
N LYS A 407 9.15 36.13 -12.88
CA LYS A 407 10.46 36.78 -12.87
C LYS A 407 10.60 37.90 -13.91
N PHE A 408 10.11 37.70 -15.14
CA PHE A 408 10.35 38.63 -16.25
C PHE A 408 9.18 39.56 -16.57
N VAL A 409 7.95 39.14 -16.28
CA VAL A 409 6.71 39.85 -16.65
C VAL A 409 5.90 40.29 -15.42
N GLY A 410 6.08 39.65 -14.27
CA GLY A 410 5.47 40.06 -13.00
C GLY A 410 4.03 39.57 -12.77
N PHE A 411 3.47 38.72 -13.64
CA PHE A 411 2.15 38.11 -13.44
C PHE A 411 2.10 36.65 -13.90
N GLN A 412 1.17 35.88 -13.35
CA GLN A 412 0.88 34.48 -13.73
C GLN A 412 -0.39 34.40 -14.58
N VAL A 413 -0.36 33.54 -15.60
CA VAL A 413 -1.54 33.23 -16.42
C VAL A 413 -1.91 31.78 -16.15
N LYS A 414 -3.06 31.57 -15.50
CA LYS A 414 -3.56 30.23 -15.19
C LYS A 414 -3.91 29.49 -16.50
N ASN A 415 -3.48 28.23 -16.60
CA ASN A 415 -3.76 27.32 -17.72
C ASN A 415 -3.19 27.72 -19.09
N ASP A 416 -2.20 28.62 -19.15
CA ASP A 416 -1.55 28.99 -20.40
C ASP A 416 -0.16 28.36 -20.55
N LEU A 417 -0.06 27.38 -21.45
CA LEU A 417 1.17 26.68 -21.80
C LEU A 417 1.81 27.15 -23.13
N ALA A 418 1.20 28.13 -23.79
CA ALA A 418 1.53 28.53 -25.14
C ALA A 418 2.21 29.89 -25.20
N SER A 419 1.75 30.87 -24.43
CA SER A 419 2.22 32.25 -24.59
C SER A 419 3.63 32.44 -24.01
N LEU A 420 4.53 32.93 -24.86
CA LEU A 420 5.91 33.29 -24.51
C LEU A 420 6.16 34.80 -24.62
N ALA A 421 5.09 35.58 -24.77
CA ALA A 421 5.19 37.03 -24.91
C ALA A 421 5.89 37.65 -23.68
N GLY A 422 6.86 38.52 -23.92
CA GLY A 422 7.64 39.17 -22.86
C GLY A 422 8.74 38.31 -22.24
N LEU A 423 8.97 37.09 -22.72
CA LEU A 423 10.05 36.22 -22.22
C LEU A 423 11.31 36.32 -23.09
N PRO A 424 12.53 36.22 -22.52
CA PRO A 424 13.78 36.21 -23.29
C PRO A 424 13.91 35.00 -24.22
N HIS A 425 14.64 35.14 -25.33
CA HIS A 425 14.85 34.07 -26.32
C HIS A 425 15.37 32.73 -25.73
N PRO A 426 16.32 32.70 -24.77
CA PRO A 426 16.75 31.45 -24.14
C PRO A 426 15.61 30.68 -23.44
N ILE A 427 14.60 31.39 -22.92
CA ILE A 427 13.41 30.76 -22.32
C ILE A 427 12.55 30.12 -23.40
N HIS A 428 12.46 30.71 -24.58
CA HIS A 428 11.72 30.12 -25.70
C HIS A 428 12.35 28.79 -26.12
N GLU A 429 13.68 28.75 -26.19
CA GLU A 429 14.43 27.52 -26.45
C GLU A 429 14.21 26.49 -25.33
N GLY A 430 14.30 26.90 -24.07
CA GLY A 430 14.00 26.04 -22.92
C GLY A 430 12.60 25.43 -22.98
N VAL A 431 11.57 26.24 -23.26
CA VAL A 431 10.18 25.75 -23.42
C VAL A 431 10.06 24.79 -24.60
N LYS A 432 10.75 25.06 -25.72
CA LYS A 432 10.78 24.16 -26.88
C LYS A 432 11.33 22.79 -26.50
N VAL A 433 12.47 22.75 -25.79
CA VAL A 433 13.09 21.49 -25.33
C VAL A 433 12.21 20.75 -24.32
N LEU A 434 11.57 21.48 -23.39
CA LEU A 434 10.63 20.90 -22.42
C LEU A 434 9.41 20.29 -23.11
N LYS A 435 8.88 20.95 -24.15
CA LYS A 435 7.75 20.44 -24.96
C LYS A 435 8.13 19.19 -25.76
N GLU A 436 9.34 19.13 -26.32
CA GLU A 436 9.83 17.96 -27.05
C GLU A 436 9.93 16.71 -26.16
N HIS A 437 10.26 16.89 -24.87
CA HIS A 437 10.37 15.80 -23.89
C HIS A 437 9.12 15.63 -23.01
N LEU A 438 8.01 16.27 -23.38
CA LEU A 438 6.75 16.21 -22.63
C LEU A 438 6.19 14.79 -22.64
N TYR A 439 5.98 14.25 -21.45
CA TYR A 439 5.38 12.93 -21.25
C TYR A 439 4.11 13.07 -20.42
N ILE A 440 2.97 12.85 -21.06
CA ILE A 440 1.66 12.76 -20.41
C ILE A 440 1.42 11.30 -20.01
N SER A 441 1.19 11.09 -18.72
CA SER A 441 0.85 9.78 -18.18
C SER A 441 -0.64 9.51 -18.27
N LEU A 442 -1.03 8.24 -18.47
CA LEU A 442 -2.44 7.83 -18.39
C LEU A 442 -3.07 8.17 -17.03
N THR A 443 -2.27 8.13 -15.97
CA THR A 443 -2.68 8.53 -14.63
C THR A 443 -3.11 10.00 -14.56
N GLU A 444 -2.39 10.92 -15.21
CA GLU A 444 -2.78 12.34 -15.24
C GLU A 444 -4.10 12.54 -16.02
N ILE A 445 -4.31 11.79 -17.11
CA ILE A 445 -5.57 11.82 -17.85
C ILE A 445 -6.74 11.31 -16.98
N GLN A 446 -6.55 10.19 -16.29
CA GLN A 446 -7.56 9.62 -15.41
C GLN A 446 -7.91 10.58 -14.26
N ILE A 447 -6.92 11.14 -13.57
CA ILE A 447 -7.16 12.13 -12.49
C ILE A 447 -7.90 13.35 -13.03
N LYS A 448 -7.46 13.89 -14.17
CA LYS A 448 -8.12 15.05 -14.78
C LYS A 448 -9.58 14.76 -15.14
N ARG A 449 -9.87 13.55 -15.64
CA ARG A 449 -11.24 13.11 -15.92
C ARG A 449 -12.10 13.10 -14.66
N GLU A 450 -11.58 12.57 -13.56
CA GLU A 450 -12.30 12.56 -12.27
C GLU A 450 -12.51 13.96 -11.71
N GLU A 451 -11.53 14.87 -11.87
CA GLU A 451 -11.71 16.29 -11.54
C GLU A 451 -12.78 16.96 -12.39
N GLU A 452 -12.88 16.62 -13.69
CA GLU A 452 -13.91 17.15 -14.58
C GLU A 452 -15.31 16.64 -14.24
N ILE A 453 -15.46 15.35 -13.93
CA ILE A 453 -16.70 14.74 -13.45
C ILE A 453 -17.12 15.40 -12.14
N ALA A 454 -16.19 15.55 -11.20
CA ALA A 454 -16.47 16.20 -9.92
C ALA A 454 -16.88 17.68 -10.04
N LYS A 455 -16.37 18.39 -11.06
CA LYS A 455 -16.73 19.79 -11.32
C LYS A 455 -18.05 19.93 -12.06
N ASN A 456 -18.37 18.98 -12.96
CA ASN A 456 -19.53 19.07 -13.85
C ASN A 456 -20.28 17.71 -13.93
N PRO A 457 -20.90 17.24 -12.84
CA PRO A 457 -21.47 15.90 -12.76
C PRO A 457 -22.56 15.64 -13.81
N PHE A 458 -23.38 16.65 -14.15
CA PHE A 458 -24.46 16.52 -15.13
C PHE A 458 -24.01 16.54 -16.58
N SER A 459 -23.06 17.42 -16.92
CA SER A 459 -22.63 17.61 -18.32
C SER A 459 -21.54 16.64 -18.74
N LYS A 460 -20.83 16.06 -17.78
CA LYS A 460 -19.75 15.09 -18.01
C LYS A 460 -19.89 13.92 -17.03
N PRO A 461 -20.99 13.15 -17.07
CA PRO A 461 -21.09 11.95 -16.26
C PRO A 461 -20.02 10.92 -16.68
N GLU A 462 -19.77 9.95 -15.80
CA GLU A 462 -18.99 8.79 -16.23
C GLU A 462 -19.76 8.03 -17.31
N THR A 463 -19.10 7.81 -18.45
CA THR A 463 -19.62 7.01 -19.55
C THR A 463 -19.65 5.54 -19.16
N ASP A 464 -20.39 4.71 -19.90
CA ASP A 464 -20.40 3.26 -19.72
C ASP A 464 -18.99 2.70 -19.48
N VAL A 465 -18.86 2.08 -18.31
CA VAL A 465 -17.64 1.45 -17.85
C VAL A 465 -17.48 0.15 -18.64
N ALA A 466 -16.34 -0.01 -19.32
CA ALA A 466 -16.04 -1.26 -19.99
C ALA A 466 -15.89 -2.39 -18.95
N ASN A 467 -16.73 -3.43 -19.08
CA ASN A 467 -16.65 -4.66 -18.29
C ASN A 467 -15.42 -5.50 -18.71
N SER A 468 -14.24 -5.00 -18.38
CA SER A 468 -13.00 -5.73 -18.59
C SER A 468 -12.79 -6.78 -17.49
N PRO A 469 -12.03 -7.86 -17.73
CA PRO A 469 -11.63 -8.81 -16.70
C PRO A 469 -11.05 -8.16 -15.43
N VAL A 470 -10.32 -7.06 -15.59
CA VAL A 470 -9.72 -6.30 -14.48
C VAL A 470 -10.78 -5.57 -13.66
N GLU A 471 -11.80 -5.01 -14.33
CA GLU A 471 -12.92 -4.33 -13.67
C GLU A 471 -13.78 -5.31 -12.88
N ILE A 472 -14.13 -6.45 -13.49
CA ILE A 472 -14.90 -7.52 -12.86
C ILE A 472 -14.17 -8.03 -11.61
N LEU A 473 -12.87 -8.32 -11.75
CA LEU A 473 -12.06 -8.75 -10.62
C LEU A 473 -11.99 -7.68 -9.52
N PHE A 474 -11.78 -6.41 -9.86
CA PHE A 474 -11.71 -5.33 -8.86
C PHE A 474 -13.03 -5.19 -8.11
N GLN A 475 -14.17 -5.17 -8.84
CA GLN A 475 -15.50 -5.06 -8.25
C GLN A 475 -15.79 -6.24 -7.30
N ALA A 476 -15.44 -7.46 -7.71
CA ALA A 476 -15.65 -8.66 -6.91
C ALA A 476 -14.83 -8.67 -5.62
N ILE A 477 -13.58 -8.19 -5.64
CA ILE A 477 -12.74 -8.15 -4.44
C ILE A 477 -12.93 -6.88 -3.58
N LEU A 478 -13.53 -5.81 -4.13
CA LEU A 478 -13.63 -4.49 -3.49
C LEU A 478 -14.17 -4.54 -2.04
N PRO A 479 -15.26 -5.27 -1.73
CA PRO A 479 -15.84 -5.26 -0.38
C PRO A 479 -14.87 -5.74 0.72
N ASN A 480 -14.00 -6.68 0.38
CA ASN A 480 -13.08 -7.35 1.31
C ASN A 480 -11.59 -7.08 0.98
N LEU A 481 -11.30 -6.16 0.05
CA LEU A 481 -9.95 -5.85 -0.39
C LEU A 481 -9.00 -5.52 0.77
N PRO A 482 -9.38 -4.71 1.78
CA PRO A 482 -8.50 -4.43 2.92
C PRO A 482 -8.07 -5.71 3.66
N GLN A 483 -9.03 -6.61 3.90
CA GLN A 483 -8.83 -7.89 4.59
C GLN A 483 -7.93 -8.81 3.78
N TYR A 484 -8.14 -8.89 2.46
CA TYR A 484 -7.28 -9.66 1.56
C TYR A 484 -5.84 -9.15 1.57
N MET A 485 -5.64 -7.83 1.52
CA MET A 485 -4.30 -7.25 1.57
C MET A 485 -3.60 -7.53 2.90
N ILE A 486 -4.30 -7.41 4.03
CA ILE A 486 -3.75 -7.73 5.35
C ILE A 486 -3.39 -9.21 5.44
N ALA A 487 -4.25 -10.11 4.96
CA ALA A 487 -4.04 -11.55 5.02
C ALA A 487 -2.82 -11.97 4.19
N LEU A 488 -2.67 -11.46 2.95
CA LEU A 488 -1.49 -11.70 2.13
C LEU A 488 -0.19 -11.24 2.82
N LEU A 489 -0.19 -10.06 3.46
CA LEU A 489 0.99 -9.54 4.15
C LEU A 489 1.31 -10.32 5.43
N LYS A 490 0.30 -10.84 6.13
CA LYS A 490 0.50 -11.74 7.29
C LYS A 490 1.20 -13.03 6.89
N ILE A 491 0.76 -13.66 5.80
CA ILE A 491 1.41 -14.87 5.27
C ILE A 491 2.83 -14.55 4.78
N LEU A 492 3.01 -13.43 4.08
CA LEU A 492 4.34 -12.98 3.63
C LEU A 492 5.31 -12.77 4.79
N LEU A 493 4.82 -12.24 5.92
CA LEU A 493 5.63 -12.09 7.14
C LEU A 493 6.01 -13.44 7.77
N ALA A 494 5.09 -14.41 7.80
CA ALA A 494 5.37 -15.76 8.30
C ALA A 494 6.39 -16.51 7.41
N ALA A 495 6.33 -16.30 6.10
CA ALA A 495 7.25 -16.89 5.12
C ALA A 495 8.59 -16.15 5.00
N ALA A 496 8.73 -14.96 5.60
CA ALA A 496 9.97 -14.19 5.54
C ALA A 496 11.12 -14.96 6.21
N PRO A 497 12.34 -14.99 5.64
CA PRO A 497 13.42 -15.83 6.19
C PRO A 497 13.92 -15.40 7.58
N THR A 498 13.56 -14.19 8.02
CA THR A 498 13.88 -13.65 9.35
C THR A 498 12.85 -13.99 10.42
N SER A 499 11.76 -14.70 10.10
CA SER A 499 10.76 -15.14 11.08
C SER A 499 11.34 -16.22 12.00
N LYS A 500 11.17 -16.07 13.31
CA LYS A 500 11.53 -17.09 14.30
C LYS A 500 10.28 -17.94 14.56
N THR A 501 10.42 -19.27 14.55
CA THR A 501 9.34 -20.25 14.74
C THR A 501 8.52 -20.11 16.03
N LYS A 502 8.99 -19.37 17.04
CA LYS A 502 8.28 -19.12 18.31
C LYS A 502 7.38 -17.88 18.30
N THR A 503 7.40 -17.07 17.26
CA THR A 503 6.67 -15.77 17.21
C THR A 503 5.57 -15.72 16.15
N ASP A 504 5.34 -16.80 15.41
CA ASP A 504 4.42 -16.78 14.28
C ASP A 504 2.99 -17.06 14.75
N SER A 505 2.10 -16.09 14.53
CA SER A 505 0.68 -16.21 14.86
C SER A 505 -0.09 -17.17 13.93
N ILE A 506 0.55 -17.66 12.87
CA ILE A 506 -0.05 -18.49 11.81
C ILE A 506 0.93 -19.59 11.39
N ASN A 507 0.48 -20.84 11.33
CA ASN A 507 1.29 -21.98 10.91
C ASN A 507 1.17 -22.23 9.39
N ILE A 508 2.07 -21.65 8.61
CA ILE A 508 2.11 -21.83 7.15
C ILE A 508 2.70 -23.19 6.70
N LEU A 509 3.12 -24.05 7.62
CA LEU A 509 3.84 -25.29 7.31
C LEU A 509 2.96 -26.55 7.39
N SER A 510 1.65 -26.40 7.64
CA SER A 510 0.70 -27.52 7.70
C SER A 510 0.69 -28.37 6.41
N ASP A 511 1.01 -27.74 5.26
CA ASP A 511 1.06 -28.34 3.92
C ASP A 511 2.41 -28.99 3.56
N VAL A 512 3.33 -29.11 4.53
CA VAL A 512 4.63 -29.80 4.35
C VAL A 512 4.91 -30.79 5.46
N LEU A 513 4.43 -30.51 6.68
CA LEU A 513 4.75 -31.33 7.84
C LEU A 513 4.06 -32.71 7.76
N PRO A 514 4.84 -33.81 7.79
CA PRO A 514 4.29 -35.16 7.83
C PRO A 514 3.65 -35.45 9.20
N GLU A 515 2.74 -36.43 9.23
CA GLU A 515 2.13 -36.89 10.49
C GLU A 515 3.18 -37.49 11.45
N VAL A 516 4.09 -38.30 10.90
CA VAL A 516 5.21 -38.88 11.65
C VAL A 516 6.49 -38.15 11.27
N MET A 517 7.14 -37.55 12.27
CA MET A 517 8.40 -36.86 12.05
C MET A 517 9.51 -37.84 11.64
N PRO A 518 10.40 -37.43 10.73
CA PRO A 518 11.44 -38.31 10.20
C PRO A 518 12.41 -38.78 11.29
N LEU A 519 12.69 -40.09 11.30
CA LEU A 519 13.59 -40.73 12.26
C LEU A 519 15.06 -40.70 11.81
N THR A 520 15.29 -40.57 10.50
CA THR A 520 16.65 -40.57 9.93
C THR A 520 17.14 -39.15 9.65
N VAL A 521 18.46 -38.96 9.72
CA VAL A 521 19.11 -37.67 9.39
C VAL A 521 18.80 -37.27 7.95
N LEU A 522 18.83 -38.24 7.02
CA LEU A 522 18.56 -38.00 5.60
C LEU A 522 17.15 -37.45 5.35
N GLN A 523 16.12 -38.08 5.94
CA GLN A 523 14.74 -37.62 5.81
C GLN A 523 14.51 -36.28 6.52
N SER A 524 15.20 -36.03 7.64
CA SER A 524 15.17 -34.74 8.33
C SER A 524 15.78 -33.62 7.49
N MET A 525 16.89 -33.89 6.80
CA MET A 525 17.49 -32.95 5.83
C MET A 525 16.56 -32.69 4.64
N LYS A 526 15.96 -33.74 4.06
CA LYS A 526 14.94 -33.61 2.99
C LYS A 526 13.80 -32.68 3.42
N LEU A 527 13.24 -32.90 4.61
CA LEU A 527 12.17 -32.06 5.15
C LEU A 527 12.61 -30.61 5.40
N GLY A 528 13.84 -30.40 5.91
CA GLY A 528 14.37 -29.05 6.13
C GLY A 528 14.53 -28.25 4.84
N ILE A 529 14.98 -28.90 3.77
CA ILE A 529 15.07 -28.30 2.42
C ILE A 529 13.67 -27.94 1.92
N ASP A 530 12.70 -28.86 2.03
CA ASP A 530 11.34 -28.65 1.53
C ASP A 530 10.59 -27.54 2.29
N VAL A 531 10.78 -27.43 3.61
CA VAL A 531 10.22 -26.34 4.41
C VAL A 531 10.73 -24.97 3.94
N ASN A 532 12.02 -24.87 3.61
CA ASN A 532 12.57 -23.62 3.08
C ASN A 532 12.04 -23.35 1.66
N ARG A 533 12.03 -24.37 0.79
CA ARG A 533 11.44 -24.29 -0.56
C ARG A 533 9.99 -23.79 -0.52
N HIS A 534 9.20 -24.32 0.41
CA HIS A 534 7.80 -23.92 0.62
C HIS A 534 7.66 -22.44 0.95
N LYS A 535 8.50 -21.91 1.86
CA LYS A 535 8.53 -20.48 2.17
C LYS A 535 8.89 -19.63 0.95
N GLU A 536 9.89 -20.06 0.16
CA GLU A 536 10.29 -19.35 -1.07
C GLU A 536 9.15 -19.29 -2.11
N ILE A 537 8.44 -20.40 -2.30
CA ILE A 537 7.29 -20.49 -3.22
C ILE A 537 6.17 -19.54 -2.78
N ILE A 538 5.84 -19.51 -1.48
CA ILE A 538 4.84 -18.58 -0.93
C ILE A 538 5.23 -17.12 -1.19
N VAL A 539 6.50 -16.75 -0.93
CA VAL A 539 6.99 -15.39 -1.17
C VAL A 539 6.94 -15.05 -2.67
N LYS A 540 7.30 -15.99 -3.55
CA LYS A 540 7.18 -15.85 -5.01
C LYS A 540 5.75 -15.57 -5.42
N ALA A 541 4.80 -16.43 -5.02
CA ALA A 541 3.39 -16.30 -5.39
C ALA A 541 2.78 -14.97 -4.90
N ILE A 542 2.98 -14.60 -3.62
CA ILE A 542 2.42 -13.36 -3.06
C ILE A 542 3.04 -12.13 -3.75
N SER A 543 4.36 -12.12 -3.95
CA SER A 543 5.03 -10.97 -4.58
C SER A 543 4.63 -10.79 -6.05
N GLY A 544 4.43 -11.89 -6.79
CA GLY A 544 3.90 -11.90 -8.15
C GLY A 544 2.47 -11.38 -8.21
N LEU A 545 1.57 -11.92 -7.38
CA LEU A 545 0.16 -11.53 -7.27
C LEU A 545 0.01 -10.03 -6.96
N LEU A 546 0.66 -9.55 -5.90
CA LEU A 546 0.56 -8.14 -5.49
C LEU A 546 1.07 -7.19 -6.58
N LEU A 547 2.17 -7.53 -7.25
CA LEU A 547 2.71 -6.70 -8.32
C LEU A 547 1.78 -6.66 -9.54
N LEU A 548 1.18 -7.80 -9.89
CA LEU A 548 0.25 -7.94 -11.00
C LEU A 548 -1.00 -7.09 -10.78
N LEU A 549 -1.66 -7.22 -9.62
CA LEU A 549 -2.83 -6.43 -9.23
C LEU A 549 -2.51 -4.92 -9.23
N LEU A 550 -1.41 -4.49 -8.58
CA LEU A 550 -0.98 -3.09 -8.56
C LEU A 550 -0.65 -2.52 -9.95
N LYS A 551 -0.44 -3.35 -10.96
CA LYS A 551 -0.15 -2.91 -12.32
C LYS A 551 -1.41 -2.84 -13.17
N HIS A 552 -2.24 -3.88 -13.14
CA HIS A 552 -3.49 -3.93 -13.88
C HIS A 552 -4.50 -2.93 -13.35
N PHE A 553 -4.70 -2.84 -12.02
CA PHE A 553 -5.57 -1.81 -11.45
C PHE A 553 -5.09 -0.41 -11.81
N LYS A 554 -3.79 -0.15 -11.86
CA LYS A 554 -3.28 1.16 -12.28
C LYS A 554 -3.56 1.50 -13.74
N LEU A 555 -3.52 0.49 -14.62
CA LEU A 555 -3.83 0.69 -16.03
C LEU A 555 -5.34 0.93 -16.20
N ASN A 556 -6.16 0.12 -15.53
CA ASN A 556 -7.60 0.20 -15.58
C ASN A 556 -8.11 1.53 -14.98
N HIS A 557 -7.76 1.82 -13.72
CA HIS A 557 -7.97 3.15 -13.14
C HIS A 557 -6.99 3.49 -12.00
N VAL A 558 -6.37 4.68 -12.02
CA VAL A 558 -5.45 5.12 -10.97
C VAL A 558 -6.04 5.00 -9.56
N TYR A 559 -7.32 5.30 -9.34
CA TYR A 559 -7.91 5.24 -8.01
C TYR A 559 -8.18 3.82 -7.51
N GLN A 560 -8.36 2.83 -8.39
CA GLN A 560 -8.34 1.41 -8.00
C GLN A 560 -6.94 1.03 -7.47
N PHE A 561 -5.88 1.49 -8.16
CA PHE A 561 -4.51 1.31 -7.69
C PHE A 561 -4.22 2.03 -6.37
N GLU A 562 -4.67 3.28 -6.22
CA GLU A 562 -4.44 4.05 -4.99
C GLU A 562 -5.20 3.46 -3.81
N PHE A 563 -6.42 2.96 -4.01
CA PHE A 563 -7.20 2.25 -2.98
C PHE A 563 -6.42 1.03 -2.46
N MET A 564 -6.02 0.11 -3.34
CA MET A 564 -5.19 -1.05 -2.96
C MET A 564 -3.86 -0.62 -2.32
N SER A 565 -3.19 0.38 -2.89
CA SER A 565 -1.91 0.89 -2.41
C SER A 565 -2.00 1.49 -1.01
N GLN A 566 -3.09 2.19 -0.67
CA GLN A 566 -3.29 2.75 0.67
C GLN A 566 -3.46 1.63 1.69
N HIS A 567 -4.27 0.60 1.38
CA HIS A 567 -4.43 -0.55 2.27
C HIS A 567 -3.13 -1.34 2.49
N LEU A 568 -2.29 -1.50 1.47
CA LEU A 568 -0.96 -2.10 1.64
C LEU A 568 -0.06 -1.27 2.57
N VAL A 569 -0.05 0.06 2.41
CA VAL A 569 0.76 0.95 3.27
C VAL A 569 0.26 0.91 4.71
N PHE A 570 -1.06 0.96 4.92
CA PHE A 570 -1.67 0.86 6.24
C PHE A 570 -1.45 -0.48 6.93
N ALA A 571 -1.45 -1.56 6.16
CA ALA A 571 -1.11 -2.90 6.63
C ALA A 571 0.41 -3.12 6.81
N ASN A 572 1.21 -2.06 6.89
CA ASN A 572 2.65 -2.09 7.16
C ASN A 572 3.49 -2.83 6.09
N CYS A 573 3.08 -2.78 4.81
CA CYS A 573 3.85 -3.39 3.72
C CYS A 573 5.27 -2.80 3.58
N ILE A 574 5.43 -1.47 3.72
CA ILE A 574 6.75 -0.80 3.61
C ILE A 574 7.76 -1.37 4.62
N PRO A 575 7.51 -1.31 5.94
CA PRO A 575 8.45 -1.87 6.92
C PRO A 575 8.62 -3.39 6.78
N LEU A 576 7.58 -4.13 6.36
CA LEU A 576 7.69 -5.56 6.08
C LEU A 576 8.71 -5.86 4.97
N VAL A 577 8.62 -5.17 3.83
CA VAL A 577 9.58 -5.33 2.73
C VAL A 577 10.99 -4.93 3.19
N LEU A 578 11.12 -3.85 3.95
CA LEU A 578 12.43 -3.45 4.50
C LEU A 578 13.01 -4.50 5.45
N LYS A 579 12.18 -5.11 6.31
CA LYS A 579 12.57 -6.22 7.19
C LYS A 579 13.04 -7.42 6.37
N PHE A 580 12.34 -7.75 5.27
CA PHE A 580 12.74 -8.81 4.35
C PHE A 580 14.14 -8.56 3.75
N PHE A 581 14.43 -7.32 3.33
CA PHE A 581 15.76 -6.98 2.81
C PHE A 581 16.83 -6.77 3.90
N ASN A 582 16.45 -6.70 5.17
CA ASN A 582 17.37 -6.54 6.30
C ASN A 582 17.99 -7.88 6.74
N GLN A 583 18.45 -8.66 5.76
CA GLN A 583 19.14 -9.94 5.94
C GLN A 583 20.34 -10.02 4.98
N ASN A 584 21.08 -11.12 5.02
CA ASN A 584 22.09 -11.38 3.99
C ASN A 584 21.39 -11.76 2.68
N ILE A 585 21.09 -10.74 1.89
CA ILE A 585 20.35 -10.89 0.63
C ILE A 585 21.11 -11.67 -0.43
N LEU A 586 22.45 -11.68 -0.37
CA LEU A 586 23.26 -12.47 -1.29
C LEU A 586 23.07 -13.96 -0.99
N SER A 587 23.22 -14.36 0.28
CA SER A 587 22.97 -15.74 0.70
C SER A 587 21.54 -16.20 0.41
N TYR A 588 20.56 -15.30 0.53
CA TYR A 588 19.17 -15.61 0.19
C TYR A 588 18.99 -15.86 -1.32
N VAL A 589 19.54 -15.00 -2.18
CA VAL A 589 19.44 -15.15 -3.64
C VAL A 589 20.20 -16.38 -4.13
N THR A 590 21.28 -16.79 -3.45
CA THR A 590 22.07 -17.99 -3.81
C THR A 590 21.67 -19.24 -3.01
N ALA A 591 20.57 -19.20 -2.26
CA ALA A 591 20.14 -20.34 -1.46
C ALA A 591 19.75 -21.53 -2.35
N LYS A 592 20.16 -22.74 -1.97
CA LYS A 592 19.83 -23.98 -2.69
C LYS A 592 18.83 -24.79 -1.88
N ASN A 593 17.54 -24.57 -2.15
CA ASN A 593 16.44 -25.28 -1.49
C ASN A 593 15.62 -26.08 -2.52
N SER A 594 16.28 -26.84 -3.38
CA SER A 594 15.61 -27.71 -4.37
C SER A 594 16.44 -28.97 -4.57
N ILE A 595 15.76 -30.09 -4.76
CA ILE A 595 16.34 -31.42 -4.95
C ILE A 595 15.91 -31.86 -6.34
N PRO A 596 16.72 -31.62 -7.39
CA PRO A 596 16.30 -31.83 -8.78
C PRO A 596 15.80 -33.24 -9.10
N CYS A 597 16.37 -34.28 -8.46
CA CYS A 597 15.92 -35.66 -8.66
C CYS A 597 14.54 -35.95 -8.06
N LEU A 598 14.00 -35.08 -7.21
CA LEU A 598 12.67 -35.21 -6.61
C LEU A 598 11.67 -34.19 -7.19
N ASP A 599 12.08 -33.37 -8.16
CA ASP A 599 11.19 -32.39 -8.78
C ASP A 599 10.32 -33.07 -9.86
N TYR A 600 9.00 -32.91 -9.74
CA TYR A 600 8.03 -33.38 -10.73
C TYR A 600 8.14 -32.53 -12.02
N PRO A 601 8.06 -33.12 -13.23
CA PRO A 601 7.72 -34.52 -13.54
C PRO A 601 8.91 -35.49 -13.59
N GLY A 602 10.16 -35.03 -13.53
CA GLY A 602 11.34 -35.89 -13.62
C GLY A 602 11.40 -36.98 -12.54
N SER A 603 10.84 -36.72 -11.35
CA SER A 603 10.77 -37.69 -10.26
C SER A 603 9.82 -38.88 -10.50
N VAL A 604 8.98 -38.84 -11.55
CA VAL A 604 8.03 -39.92 -11.87
C VAL A 604 8.25 -40.54 -13.25
N ILE A 605 9.16 -39.98 -14.05
CA ILE A 605 9.49 -40.46 -15.40
C ILE A 605 10.90 -41.09 -15.38
N GLY A 606 11.01 -42.34 -15.83
CA GLY A 606 12.30 -43.05 -15.92
C GLY A 606 12.79 -43.69 -14.62
N GLU A 607 14.02 -44.23 -14.64
CA GLU A 607 14.64 -44.84 -13.46
C GLU A 607 15.07 -43.77 -12.45
N GLN A 608 14.57 -43.90 -11.21
CA GLN A 608 14.84 -42.94 -10.15
C GLN A 608 16.23 -43.19 -9.53
N PRO A 609 17.10 -42.17 -9.46
CA PRO A 609 18.40 -42.30 -8.79
C PRO A 609 18.21 -42.48 -7.28
N GLU A 610 19.04 -43.32 -6.66
CA GLU A 610 19.00 -43.52 -5.20
C GLU A 610 19.30 -42.20 -4.46
N LEU A 611 18.46 -41.87 -3.48
CA LEU A 611 18.64 -40.68 -2.65
C LEU A 611 19.83 -40.88 -1.70
N THR A 612 20.95 -40.23 -1.99
CA THR A 612 22.15 -40.22 -1.16
C THR A 612 22.37 -38.85 -0.53
N ALA A 613 23.18 -38.78 0.54
CA ALA A 613 23.54 -37.51 1.17
C ALA A 613 24.24 -36.54 0.17
N GLU A 614 25.04 -37.09 -0.75
CA GLU A 614 25.71 -36.32 -1.81
C GLU A 614 24.71 -35.73 -2.81
N THR A 615 23.66 -36.47 -3.19
CA THR A 615 22.60 -35.95 -4.07
C THR A 615 21.75 -34.86 -3.41
N LEU A 616 21.61 -34.85 -2.08
CA LEU A 616 20.92 -33.79 -1.32
C LEU A 616 21.73 -32.50 -1.23
N GLU A 617 23.06 -32.60 -1.20
CA GLU A 617 23.97 -31.44 -1.18
C GLU A 617 24.24 -30.90 -2.60
N SER A 618 24.07 -31.75 -3.61
CA SER A 618 24.17 -31.41 -5.04
C SER A 618 22.90 -30.67 -5.50
N GLY A 619 22.72 -29.42 -5.06
CA GLY A 619 21.66 -28.55 -5.59
C GLY A 619 21.95 -28.09 -7.03
N ASP A 620 20.97 -27.44 -7.67
CA ASP A 620 21.07 -26.95 -9.06
C ASP A 620 22.40 -26.22 -9.35
N ASN A 621 22.95 -26.42 -10.55
CA ASN A 621 24.18 -25.81 -11.03
C ASN A 621 24.03 -24.30 -11.26
N GLN A 622 22.80 -23.78 -11.24
CA GLN A 622 22.57 -22.33 -11.33
C GLN A 622 23.20 -21.56 -10.16
N PRO A 623 23.81 -20.38 -10.43
CA PRO A 623 24.45 -19.58 -9.39
C PRO A 623 23.46 -18.83 -8.49
N TYR A 624 22.15 -18.93 -8.76
CA TYR A 624 21.08 -18.25 -8.02
C TYR A 624 19.81 -19.11 -7.97
N CYS A 625 18.94 -18.81 -7.01
CA CYS A 625 17.57 -19.32 -6.93
C CYS A 625 16.62 -18.36 -7.66
N TRP A 626 15.97 -18.86 -8.71
CA TRP A 626 15.03 -18.08 -9.53
C TRP A 626 13.91 -17.47 -8.67
N ARG A 627 13.27 -18.27 -7.79
CA ARG A 627 12.17 -17.83 -6.90
C ARG A 627 12.57 -16.64 -6.04
N ASN A 628 13.75 -16.70 -5.44
CA ASN A 628 14.24 -15.69 -4.51
C ASN A 628 14.59 -14.39 -5.24
N LEU A 629 15.23 -14.50 -6.41
CA LEU A 629 15.58 -13.34 -7.24
C LEU A 629 14.32 -12.66 -7.82
N PHE A 630 13.37 -13.44 -8.34
CA PHE A 630 12.05 -12.97 -8.79
C PHE A 630 11.31 -12.24 -7.68
N SER A 631 11.24 -12.85 -6.49
CA SER A 631 10.61 -12.27 -5.30
C SER A 631 11.25 -10.95 -4.88
N CYS A 632 12.59 -10.89 -4.83
CA CYS A 632 13.31 -9.66 -4.49
C CYS A 632 12.99 -8.54 -5.47
N ILE A 633 13.03 -8.83 -6.77
CA ILE A 633 12.70 -7.85 -7.82
C ILE A 633 11.26 -7.38 -7.64
N ASN A 634 10.30 -8.27 -7.41
CA ASN A 634 8.90 -7.92 -7.21
C ASN A 634 8.67 -7.02 -6.00
N LEU A 635 9.22 -7.39 -4.84
CA LEU A 635 9.09 -6.61 -3.61
C LEU A 635 9.69 -5.20 -3.76
N LEU A 636 10.84 -5.06 -4.45
CA LEU A 636 11.41 -3.74 -4.77
C LEU A 636 10.53 -2.93 -5.73
N ARG A 637 9.88 -3.59 -6.69
CA ARG A 637 8.95 -2.95 -7.63
C ARG A 637 7.66 -2.49 -6.95
N ILE A 638 7.12 -3.31 -6.04
CA ILE A 638 6.00 -2.95 -5.16
C ILE A 638 6.39 -1.74 -4.33
N LEU A 639 7.52 -1.78 -3.62
CA LEU A 639 7.99 -0.66 -2.80
C LEU A 639 8.17 0.63 -3.60
N ASN A 640 8.71 0.54 -4.82
CA ASN A 640 8.78 1.68 -5.75
C ASN A 640 7.39 2.22 -6.11
N LYS A 641 6.42 1.35 -6.40
CA LYS A 641 5.06 1.77 -6.75
C LYS A 641 4.35 2.46 -5.58
N LEU A 642 4.52 1.97 -4.36
CA LEU A 642 3.89 2.55 -3.17
C LEU A 642 4.44 3.94 -2.85
N THR A 643 5.74 4.19 -3.10
CA THR A 643 6.44 5.40 -2.64
C THR A 643 6.64 6.46 -3.71
N LYS A 644 6.64 6.07 -4.99
CA LYS A 644 6.92 6.97 -6.11
C LYS A 644 5.92 8.13 -6.16
N TRP A 645 6.44 9.36 -6.12
CA TRP A 645 5.67 10.62 -6.10
C TRP A 645 4.75 10.78 -4.90
N LYS A 646 5.06 10.09 -3.79
CA LYS A 646 4.36 10.24 -2.52
C LYS A 646 5.38 10.67 -1.48
N HIS A 647 5.40 11.96 -1.15
CA HIS A 647 6.37 12.53 -0.22
C HIS A 647 6.24 11.88 1.16
N SER A 648 5.00 11.76 1.66
CA SER A 648 4.67 11.05 2.91
C SER A 648 5.34 9.67 3.01
N ARG A 649 5.09 8.83 2.00
CA ARG A 649 5.57 7.44 1.97
C ARG A 649 7.07 7.34 1.69
N THR A 650 7.65 8.30 0.98
CA THR A 650 9.11 8.40 0.81
C THR A 650 9.78 8.80 2.11
N MET A 651 9.18 9.71 2.88
CA MET A 651 9.68 10.08 4.20
C MET A 651 9.63 8.89 5.18
N MET A 652 8.59 8.04 5.10
CA MET A 652 8.55 6.77 5.85
C MET A 652 9.80 5.90 5.58
N LEU A 653 10.26 5.80 4.32
CA LEU A 653 11.50 5.05 3.99
C LEU A 653 12.73 5.62 4.69
N VAL A 654 12.79 6.95 4.83
CA VAL A 654 13.90 7.64 5.51
C VAL A 654 13.83 7.40 7.02
N VAL A 655 12.64 7.52 7.60
CA VAL A 655 12.38 7.24 9.04
C VAL A 655 12.75 5.80 9.39
N PHE A 656 12.41 4.83 8.53
CA PHE A 656 12.80 3.42 8.71
C PHE A 656 14.27 3.13 8.35
N LYS A 657 15.11 4.14 8.12
CA LYS A 657 16.53 4.00 7.78
C LYS A 657 16.76 3.00 6.63
N SER A 658 15.96 3.10 5.57
CA SER A 658 16.00 2.13 4.47
C SER A 658 17.26 2.23 3.60
N ALA A 659 17.91 3.39 3.53
CA ALA A 659 19.06 3.61 2.63
C ALA A 659 20.23 2.63 2.87
N PRO A 660 20.71 2.37 4.10
CA PRO A 660 21.69 1.30 4.36
C PRO A 660 21.25 -0.09 3.91
N ILE A 661 19.97 -0.45 4.15
CA ILE A 661 19.40 -1.76 3.77
C ILE A 661 19.46 -1.93 2.24
N LEU A 662 18.95 -0.92 1.53
CA LEU A 662 18.93 -0.87 0.07
C LEU A 662 20.34 -0.85 -0.53
N LYS A 663 21.28 -0.12 0.07
CA LYS A 663 22.70 -0.13 -0.36
C LYS A 663 23.31 -1.52 -0.29
N ARG A 664 23.03 -2.31 0.76
CA ARG A 664 23.52 -3.70 0.83
C ARG A 664 22.92 -4.56 -0.27
N ALA A 665 21.68 -4.33 -0.67
CA ALA A 665 21.04 -5.02 -1.78
C ALA A 665 21.70 -4.77 -3.15
N LEU A 666 22.48 -3.68 -3.32
CA LEU A 666 23.27 -3.44 -4.53
C LEU A 666 24.40 -4.46 -4.73
N LYS A 667 24.77 -5.24 -3.70
CA LYS A 667 25.77 -6.33 -3.82
C LYS A 667 25.31 -7.43 -4.78
N VAL A 668 24.00 -7.61 -4.97
CA VAL A 668 23.47 -8.54 -5.98
C VAL A 668 23.64 -7.91 -7.37
N LYS A 669 24.52 -8.48 -8.19
CA LYS A 669 24.85 -7.98 -9.53
C LYS A 669 23.82 -8.41 -10.57
N GLN A 670 22.58 -7.95 -10.41
CA GLN A 670 21.51 -8.13 -11.39
C GLN A 670 20.91 -6.77 -11.76
N ALA A 671 20.81 -6.47 -13.06
CA ALA A 671 20.54 -5.13 -13.56
C ALA A 671 19.17 -4.58 -13.15
N MET A 672 18.12 -5.41 -13.19
CA MET A 672 16.76 -4.99 -12.86
C MET A 672 16.59 -4.71 -11.36
N MET A 673 17.13 -5.57 -10.51
CA MET A 673 17.16 -5.43 -9.06
C MET A 673 17.90 -4.15 -8.68
N GLN A 674 19.12 -3.96 -9.18
CA GLN A 674 19.89 -2.73 -8.94
C GLN A 674 19.14 -1.49 -9.45
N LEU A 675 18.49 -1.54 -10.61
CA LEU A 675 17.72 -0.40 -11.12
C LEU A 675 16.61 0.02 -10.14
N TYR A 676 15.86 -0.93 -9.58
CA TYR A 676 14.78 -0.62 -8.65
C TYR A 676 15.29 -0.22 -7.26
N VAL A 677 16.44 -0.75 -6.81
CA VAL A 677 17.14 -0.26 -5.61
C VAL A 677 17.61 1.18 -5.80
N LEU A 678 18.26 1.49 -6.92
CA LEU A 678 18.77 2.83 -7.24
C LEU A 678 17.63 3.84 -7.39
N LYS A 679 16.47 3.44 -7.94
CA LYS A 679 15.27 4.29 -7.97
C LYS A 679 14.77 4.65 -6.56
N LEU A 680 14.74 3.69 -5.63
CA LEU A 680 14.36 3.94 -4.23
C LEU A 680 15.36 4.84 -3.52
N LEU A 681 16.66 4.67 -3.78
CA LEU A 681 17.70 5.53 -3.23
C LEU A 681 17.59 6.95 -3.81
N LYS A 682 17.38 7.10 -5.13
CA LYS A 682 17.18 8.39 -5.80
C LYS A 682 16.03 9.19 -5.17
N MET A 683 14.91 8.56 -4.85
CA MET A 683 13.76 9.26 -4.25
C MET A 683 14.04 9.77 -2.83
N GLN A 684 14.97 9.13 -2.11
CA GLN A 684 15.34 9.50 -0.75
C GLN A 684 16.44 10.57 -0.69
N THR A 685 17.24 10.77 -1.74
CA THR A 685 18.44 11.64 -1.69
C THR A 685 18.14 13.08 -1.30
N LYS A 686 16.93 13.58 -1.57
CA LYS A 686 16.50 14.93 -1.20
C LYS A 686 16.25 15.11 0.32
N TYR A 687 16.03 14.01 1.03
CA TYR A 687 15.78 13.98 2.48
C TYR A 687 17.01 13.53 3.30
N LEU A 688 18.00 12.90 2.67
CA LEU A 688 19.20 12.36 3.35
C LEU A 688 20.29 13.43 3.60
N GLY A 689 20.13 14.61 3.03
CA GLY A 689 21.04 15.75 3.23
C GLY A 689 22.39 15.66 2.51
N ARG A 690 23.17 16.74 2.60
CA ARG A 690 24.44 16.92 1.87
C ARG A 690 25.55 15.96 2.31
N GLN A 691 25.67 15.71 3.62
CA GLN A 691 26.73 14.85 4.17
C GLN A 691 26.60 13.41 3.67
N TRP A 692 25.37 12.89 3.59
CA TRP A 692 25.11 11.57 3.04
C TRP A 692 25.51 11.50 1.56
N ARG A 693 25.17 12.50 0.74
CA ARG A 693 25.56 12.52 -0.69
C ARG A 693 27.09 12.49 -0.86
N LYS A 694 27.82 13.28 -0.05
CA LYS A 694 29.29 13.31 -0.07
C LYS A 694 29.90 11.93 0.25
N SER A 695 29.40 11.25 1.28
CA SER A 695 29.90 9.92 1.66
C SER A 695 29.42 8.79 0.75
N ASN A 696 28.42 9.03 -0.10
CA ASN A 696 27.80 8.01 -0.97
C ASN A 696 27.99 8.30 -2.47
N MET A 697 29.08 8.98 -2.85
CA MET A 697 29.30 9.41 -4.24
C MET A 697 29.24 8.27 -5.26
N LYS A 698 29.77 7.08 -4.95
CA LYS A 698 29.64 5.89 -5.83
C LYS A 698 28.18 5.52 -6.11
N THR A 699 27.32 5.65 -5.10
CA THR A 699 25.87 5.40 -5.24
C THR A 699 25.21 6.50 -6.07
N MET A 700 25.59 7.77 -5.86
CA MET A 700 25.14 8.90 -6.67
C MET A 700 25.52 8.72 -8.14
N SER A 701 26.75 8.30 -8.44
CA SER A 701 27.21 8.01 -9.79
C SER A 701 26.44 6.84 -10.42
N ALA A 702 26.15 5.78 -9.67
CA ALA A 702 25.35 4.67 -10.16
C ALA A 702 23.89 5.09 -10.46
N ILE A 703 23.29 5.94 -9.62
CA ILE A 703 21.98 6.56 -9.91
C ILE A 703 22.08 7.37 -11.20
N TYR A 704 23.14 8.17 -11.35
CA TYR A 704 23.37 9.01 -12.52
C TYR A 704 23.48 8.19 -13.82
N GLN A 705 24.15 7.03 -13.78
CA GLN A 705 24.39 6.20 -14.95
C GLN A 705 23.22 5.28 -15.33
N LYS A 706 22.33 4.94 -14.39
CA LYS A 706 21.34 3.87 -14.58
C LYS A 706 19.90 4.29 -14.45
N VAL A 707 19.61 5.35 -13.71
CA VAL A 707 18.23 5.79 -13.48
C VAL A 707 17.91 6.93 -14.43
N ARG A 708 16.72 6.89 -15.06
CA ARG A 708 16.23 7.97 -15.92
C ARG A 708 16.25 9.31 -15.15
N HIS A 709 16.83 10.34 -15.76
CA HIS A 709 16.76 11.73 -15.28
C HIS A 709 15.64 12.50 -15.95
N ARG A 710 15.15 13.50 -15.22
CA ARG A 710 14.26 14.53 -15.73
C ARG A 710 15.07 15.79 -16.03
N LEU A 711 14.53 16.67 -16.85
CA LEU A 711 15.22 17.94 -17.15
C LEU A 711 15.23 18.87 -15.93
N ASN A 712 14.18 18.82 -15.11
CA ASN A 712 14.06 19.62 -13.88
C ASN A 712 14.34 18.78 -12.61
N ASP A 713 15.16 17.72 -12.72
CA ASP A 713 15.47 16.83 -11.59
C ASP A 713 16.49 17.48 -10.64
N ASP A 714 16.09 17.77 -9.42
CA ASP A 714 16.93 18.44 -8.41
C ASP A 714 17.49 17.47 -7.35
N TRP A 715 17.20 16.16 -7.46
CA TRP A 715 17.53 15.11 -6.48
C TRP A 715 19.00 15.08 -6.00
N ALA A 716 19.94 15.57 -6.81
CA ALA A 716 21.38 15.60 -6.49
C ALA A 716 21.80 16.80 -5.62
N TYR A 717 21.02 17.88 -5.62
CA TYR A 717 21.38 19.15 -4.97
C TYR A 717 20.29 19.69 -4.03
N GLY A 718 19.02 19.36 -4.25
CA GLY A 718 17.88 19.78 -3.42
C GLY A 718 18.01 19.33 -1.96
N ASN A 719 17.63 20.22 -1.04
CA ASN A 719 17.53 19.97 0.39
C ASN A 719 16.10 20.32 0.82
N ASP A 720 15.22 19.33 0.91
CA ASP A 720 13.88 19.48 1.51
C ASP A 720 13.96 19.19 3.02
N MET A 721 14.83 19.90 3.74
CA MET A 721 14.98 19.71 5.21
C MET A 721 13.82 20.30 6.00
N ASP A 722 13.08 21.23 5.41
CA ASP A 722 11.98 21.98 6.06
C ASP A 722 10.60 21.34 5.88
N ALA A 723 10.51 20.15 5.27
CA ALA A 723 9.23 19.50 5.04
C ALA A 723 8.69 18.90 6.35
N ARG A 724 7.63 19.50 6.89
CA ARG A 724 7.15 19.19 8.23
C ARG A 724 6.25 17.95 8.18
N PRO A 725 6.25 17.07 9.20
CA PRO A 725 5.49 15.81 9.15
C PRO A 725 4.00 15.96 8.82
N TRP A 726 3.38 17.09 9.19
CA TRP A 726 1.95 17.38 8.95
C TRP A 726 1.62 17.78 7.51
N ASP A 727 2.56 18.33 6.74
CA ASP A 727 2.33 18.75 5.35
C ASP A 727 1.94 17.55 4.46
N PHE A 728 2.38 16.36 4.85
CA PHE A 728 2.15 15.12 4.12
C PHE A 728 0.85 14.39 4.46
N GLN A 729 0.24 14.71 5.61
CA GLN A 729 -1.02 14.11 6.02
C GLN A 729 -2.19 14.69 5.21
N ALA A 730 -2.11 15.98 4.87
CA ALA A 730 -3.10 16.63 4.00
C ALA A 730 -3.14 16.00 2.59
N GLU A 731 -1.99 15.70 1.99
CA GLU A 731 -1.91 15.06 0.66
C GLU A 731 -2.56 13.66 0.66
N GLU A 732 -2.30 12.83 1.68
CA GLU A 732 -2.89 11.49 1.79
C GLU A 732 -4.39 11.55 2.11
N CYS A 733 -4.84 12.52 2.92
CA CYS A 733 -6.27 12.74 3.17
C CYS A 733 -7.02 13.19 1.91
N ALA A 734 -6.46 14.13 1.15
CA ALA A 734 -7.04 14.58 -0.12
C ALA A 734 -7.13 13.44 -1.14
N LEU A 735 -6.09 12.61 -1.23
CA LEU A 735 -6.08 11.43 -2.08
C LEU A 735 -7.17 10.43 -1.67
N ARG A 736 -7.32 10.16 -0.37
CA ARG A 736 -8.37 9.27 0.15
C ARG A 736 -9.75 9.78 -0.22
N ALA A 737 -10.03 11.07 -0.02
CA ALA A 737 -11.31 11.66 -0.41
C ALA A 737 -11.62 11.51 -1.91
N CYS A 738 -10.61 11.61 -2.78
CA CYS A 738 -10.79 11.38 -4.22
C CYS A 738 -11.10 9.92 -4.54
N VAL A 739 -10.40 8.99 -3.88
CA VAL A 739 -10.62 7.54 -4.04
C VAL A 739 -12.01 7.14 -3.54
N ASP A 740 -12.43 7.64 -2.37
CA ASP A 740 -13.74 7.35 -1.78
C ASP A 740 -14.86 7.86 -2.69
N ARG A 741 -14.74 9.10 -3.21
CA ARG A 741 -15.68 9.67 -4.17
C ARG A 741 -15.80 8.81 -5.43
N PHE A 742 -14.67 8.39 -5.99
CA PHE A 742 -14.64 7.51 -7.15
C PHE A 742 -15.33 6.16 -6.87
N ASN A 743 -15.00 5.52 -5.74
CA ASN A 743 -15.56 4.22 -5.40
C ASN A 743 -17.06 4.28 -5.10
N GLN A 744 -17.52 5.29 -4.37
CA GLN A 744 -18.94 5.53 -4.10
C GLN A 744 -19.68 5.69 -5.44
N ARG A 745 -19.21 6.62 -6.28
CA ARG A 745 -19.83 6.93 -7.57
C ARG A 745 -19.91 5.72 -8.50
N ARG A 746 -18.88 4.88 -8.55
CA ARG A 746 -18.76 3.80 -9.54
C ARG A 746 -19.29 2.44 -9.08
N TYR A 747 -19.15 2.10 -7.78
CA TYR A 747 -19.49 0.75 -7.28
C TYR A 747 -20.62 0.73 -6.27
N ASN A 748 -21.13 1.88 -5.81
CA ASN A 748 -22.26 1.91 -4.87
C ASN A 748 -23.55 2.35 -5.59
N PRO A 749 -24.43 1.41 -6.00
CA PRO A 749 -25.67 1.71 -6.72
C PRO A 749 -26.70 2.48 -5.88
N HIS A 750 -26.58 2.49 -4.55
CA HIS A 750 -27.45 3.22 -3.63
C HIS A 750 -26.93 4.62 -3.29
N SER A 751 -25.76 5.01 -3.83
CA SER A 751 -25.11 6.30 -3.53
C SER A 751 -25.38 7.40 -4.56
N ALA A 752 -26.22 7.13 -5.56
CA ALA A 752 -26.77 8.19 -6.39
C ALA A 752 -27.60 9.09 -5.47
N ASP A 753 -27.06 10.28 -5.18
CA ASP A 753 -27.76 11.35 -4.47
C ASP A 753 -29.20 11.44 -5.01
N PRO A 754 -30.23 11.35 -4.16
CA PRO A 754 -31.61 11.50 -4.60
C PRO A 754 -31.82 12.78 -5.42
N ASP A 755 -31.07 13.84 -5.08
CA ASP A 755 -31.08 15.13 -5.78
C ASP A 755 -30.53 15.06 -7.22
N PHE A 756 -29.85 13.96 -7.57
CA PHE A 756 -29.23 13.72 -8.87
C PHE A 756 -29.88 12.57 -9.67
N LYS A 757 -31.04 12.07 -9.24
CA LYS A 757 -31.88 11.20 -10.08
C LYS A 757 -32.76 12.04 -11.01
N PRO A 758 -33.08 11.56 -12.23
CA PRO A 758 -34.12 12.18 -13.04
C PRO A 758 -35.43 12.20 -12.25
N VAL A 759 -35.97 13.38 -11.97
CA VAL A 759 -37.25 13.53 -11.27
C VAL A 759 -38.37 13.18 -12.27
N ASP A 760 -39.27 12.29 -11.87
CA ASP A 760 -40.50 12.08 -12.63
C ASP A 760 -41.33 13.37 -12.59
N THR A 761 -41.45 14.03 -13.74
CA THR A 761 -42.20 15.28 -13.90
C THR A 761 -43.66 15.03 -14.28
N CYS A 762 -44.08 13.76 -14.36
CA CYS A 762 -45.46 13.40 -14.68
C CYS A 762 -46.37 13.55 -13.45
N LEU A 763 -47.21 14.59 -13.47
CA LEU A 763 -48.18 14.87 -12.41
C LEU A 763 -49.12 13.68 -12.13
N HIS A 764 -49.45 12.88 -13.15
CA HIS A 764 -50.29 11.67 -13.00
C HIS A 764 -49.58 10.52 -12.30
N SER A 765 -48.25 10.46 -12.35
CA SER A 765 -47.45 9.43 -11.68
C SER A 765 -47.35 9.75 -10.18
N VAL A 766 -47.07 11.01 -9.84
CA VAL A 766 -46.96 11.49 -8.45
C VAL A 766 -48.30 11.49 -7.71
N LEU A 767 -49.40 11.83 -8.38
CA LEU A 767 -50.75 11.80 -7.78
C LEU A 767 -51.38 10.39 -7.73
N GLY A 768 -50.73 9.40 -8.34
CA GLY A 768 -51.17 8.01 -8.39
C GLY A 768 -50.49 7.10 -7.36
N GLU A 769 -49.47 7.58 -6.65
CA GLU A 769 -48.83 6.84 -5.58
C GLU A 769 -49.63 6.95 -4.27
N ASP A 770 -50.14 5.82 -3.80
CA ASP A 770 -50.67 5.69 -2.45
C ASP A 770 -49.49 5.63 -1.47
N ILE A 771 -49.15 6.78 -0.88
CA ILE A 771 -48.14 6.85 0.18
C ILE A 771 -48.81 6.45 1.49
N ASP A 772 -48.61 5.20 1.90
CA ASP A 772 -49.13 4.72 3.17
C ASP A 772 -48.28 5.25 4.33
N LEU A 773 -48.82 6.25 5.03
CA LEU A 773 -48.18 6.83 6.21
C LEU A 773 -48.12 5.77 7.31
N THR A 774 -47.02 5.75 8.07
CA THR A 774 -46.86 4.79 9.16
C THR A 774 -47.95 4.98 10.21
N GLU A 775 -48.44 3.88 10.78
CA GLU A 775 -49.48 3.92 11.82
C GLU A 775 -49.05 4.74 13.05
N GLU A 776 -47.75 4.77 13.33
CA GLU A 776 -47.17 5.62 14.37
C GLU A 776 -47.30 7.12 14.06
N PHE A 777 -47.12 7.52 12.79
CA PHE A 777 -47.29 8.91 12.37
C PHE A 777 -48.77 9.31 12.38
N LYS A 778 -49.66 8.44 11.89
CA LYS A 778 -51.11 8.67 11.92
C LYS A 778 -51.63 8.85 13.36
N GLN A 779 -51.15 8.03 14.30
CA GLN A 779 -51.55 8.10 15.72
C GLN A 779 -50.99 9.33 16.45
N ASN A 780 -49.82 9.83 16.05
CA ASN A 780 -49.16 10.96 16.69
C ASN A 780 -49.31 12.27 15.90
N TYR A 781 -50.17 12.31 14.88
CA TYR A 781 -50.27 13.44 13.95
C TYR A 781 -50.64 14.76 14.63
N GLU A 782 -51.59 14.74 15.57
CA GLU A 782 -51.94 15.95 16.35
C GLU A 782 -50.79 16.40 17.25
N ARG A 783 -50.05 15.46 17.85
CA ARG A 783 -48.88 15.76 18.68
C ARG A 783 -47.71 16.29 17.85
N TRP A 784 -47.54 15.77 16.64
CA TRP A 784 -46.60 16.28 15.65
C TRP A 784 -47.00 17.68 15.19
N LEU A 785 -48.29 17.94 14.90
CA LEU A 785 -48.78 19.29 14.62
C LEU A 785 -48.51 20.24 15.79
N GLU A 786 -48.74 19.79 17.02
CA GLU A 786 -48.55 20.64 18.20
C GLU A 786 -47.08 20.91 18.52
N MET A 787 -46.19 19.92 18.32
CA MET A 787 -44.74 20.07 18.53
C MET A 787 -44.03 20.77 17.37
N GLU A 788 -44.31 20.36 16.13
CA GLU A 788 -43.57 20.80 14.94
C GLU A 788 -44.20 22.01 14.24
N VAL A 789 -45.53 22.21 14.37
CA VAL A 789 -46.27 23.23 13.62
C VAL A 789 -46.79 24.37 14.52
N TYR A 790 -47.30 24.08 15.73
CA TYR A 790 -47.88 25.11 16.60
C TYR A 790 -46.93 25.65 17.69
N SER A 791 -45.99 24.84 18.20
CA SER A 791 -45.16 25.22 19.37
C SER A 791 -43.71 25.61 19.04
N ASN A 792 -43.27 25.53 17.78
CA ASN A 792 -41.90 25.83 17.40
C ASN A 792 -41.71 27.32 17.08
N TYR A 793 -41.17 28.08 18.05
CA TYR A 793 -40.61 29.42 17.81
C TYR A 793 -39.22 29.51 18.42
N ILE A 794 -38.17 29.50 17.58
CA ILE A 794 -36.78 29.33 18.02
C ILE A 794 -35.82 30.08 17.05
N ASP A 795 -34.98 30.95 17.63
CA ASP A 795 -34.18 32.02 16.99
C ASP A 795 -32.66 31.71 17.02
N TRP A 796 -31.98 31.80 15.87
CA TRP A 796 -30.74 31.06 15.59
C TRP A 796 -29.41 31.75 15.87
N ASP A 797 -29.45 32.89 16.54
CA ASP A 797 -28.32 33.81 16.52
C ASP A 797 -27.40 33.71 17.75
N GLN A 798 -27.51 32.65 18.57
CA GLN A 798 -26.72 32.52 19.81
C GLN A 798 -25.19 32.37 19.64
N LEU A 799 -24.67 32.31 18.41
CA LEU A 799 -23.22 32.47 18.14
C LEU A 799 -22.72 33.91 18.34
N GLY A 800 -23.61 34.90 18.43
CA GLY A 800 -23.31 36.30 18.70
C GLY A 800 -23.37 36.71 20.17
N GLN A 801 -23.70 35.79 21.10
CA GLN A 801 -24.03 36.15 22.47
C GLN A 801 -22.90 36.90 23.23
N PRO A 802 -21.62 36.51 23.13
CA PRO A 802 -20.52 37.28 23.73
C PRO A 802 -20.43 38.71 23.18
N ILE A 803 -20.71 38.90 21.90
CA ILE A 803 -20.68 40.20 21.22
C ILE A 803 -21.86 41.05 21.70
N ARG A 804 -23.06 40.48 21.82
CA ARG A 804 -24.24 41.19 22.36
C ARG A 804 -24.04 41.61 23.81
N LEU A 805 -23.52 40.70 24.65
CA LEU A 805 -23.18 41.01 26.04
C LEU A 805 -22.14 42.14 26.09
N LEU A 806 -21.12 42.10 25.24
CA LEU A 806 -20.10 43.14 25.16
C LEU A 806 -20.67 44.49 24.71
N LEU A 807 -21.45 44.54 23.63
CA LEU A 807 -22.07 45.77 23.10
C LEU A 807 -23.00 46.42 24.13
N ASN A 808 -23.81 45.62 24.84
CA ASN A 808 -24.67 46.12 25.91
C ASN A 808 -23.85 46.59 27.13
N TYR A 809 -22.77 45.89 27.49
CA TYR A 809 -21.86 46.31 28.56
C TYR A 809 -21.19 47.65 28.25
N VAL A 810 -20.72 47.87 27.03
CA VAL A 810 -20.14 49.18 26.65
C VAL A 810 -21.22 50.24 26.42
N GLY A 811 -22.47 49.83 26.16
CA GLY A 811 -23.61 50.72 25.91
C GLY A 811 -23.63 51.27 24.48
N GLU A 812 -23.07 50.51 23.54
CA GLU A 812 -23.04 50.87 22.13
C GLU A 812 -24.41 50.59 21.50
N LYS A 813 -24.89 51.52 20.68
CA LYS A 813 -26.15 51.33 19.95
C LYS A 813 -25.86 50.52 18.70
N PHE A 814 -26.57 49.41 18.53
CA PHE A 814 -26.41 48.53 17.38
C PHE A 814 -27.78 48.01 16.93
N ASP A 815 -27.87 47.68 15.65
CA ASP A 815 -28.98 46.93 15.08
C ASP A 815 -28.60 45.44 15.04
N ASP A 816 -29.47 44.59 15.57
CA ASP A 816 -29.28 43.14 15.60
C ASP A 816 -30.03 42.52 14.41
N VAL A 817 -29.29 42.12 13.36
CA VAL A 817 -29.87 41.54 12.14
C VAL A 817 -29.77 40.02 12.24
N GLN A 818 -30.92 39.40 12.51
CA GLN A 818 -31.05 37.96 12.69
C GLN A 818 -31.53 37.28 11.39
N TYR A 819 -30.89 36.16 11.03
CA TYR A 819 -31.26 35.37 9.85
C TYR A 819 -31.98 34.08 10.24
N GLN A 820 -33.23 33.93 9.79
CA GLN A 820 -34.03 32.76 10.10
C GLN A 820 -33.63 31.56 9.22
N GLN A 821 -33.41 30.41 9.87
CA GLN A 821 -33.31 29.12 9.19
C GLN A 821 -34.73 28.58 8.93
N GLY A 822 -34.94 27.96 7.77
CA GLY A 822 -36.21 27.34 7.40
C GLY A 822 -36.61 26.21 8.34
N VAL A 823 -37.87 25.82 8.25
CA VAL A 823 -38.45 24.74 9.07
C VAL A 823 -37.84 23.37 8.70
N ALA A 824 -37.94 22.41 9.63
CA ALA A 824 -37.57 21.03 9.37
C ALA A 824 -38.45 20.41 8.26
N PRO A 825 -37.96 19.42 7.50
CA PRO A 825 -36.61 18.84 7.57
C PRO A 825 -35.57 19.59 6.74
N ASP A 826 -35.99 20.58 5.96
CA ASP A 826 -35.14 21.22 4.94
C ASP A 826 -34.13 22.20 5.53
N PHE A 827 -34.45 22.81 6.68
CA PHE A 827 -33.59 23.74 7.42
C PHE A 827 -32.94 24.80 6.51
N SER A 828 -33.73 25.37 5.58
CA SER A 828 -33.24 26.27 4.53
C SER A 828 -32.41 27.44 5.10
N ARG A 829 -31.34 27.81 4.41
CA ARG A 829 -30.45 28.92 4.82
C ARG A 829 -30.61 30.15 3.92
N ASP A 830 -31.68 30.22 3.15
CA ASP A 830 -31.85 31.21 2.09
C ASP A 830 -31.87 32.65 2.59
N ALA A 831 -32.40 32.88 3.80
CA ALA A 831 -32.40 34.20 4.43
C ALA A 831 -30.98 34.78 4.52
N TRP A 832 -29.98 33.96 4.88
CA TRP A 832 -28.58 34.36 4.89
C TRP A 832 -27.94 34.28 3.50
N LEU A 833 -28.16 33.18 2.77
CA LEU A 833 -27.49 32.95 1.48
C LEU A 833 -27.83 34.01 0.43
N SER A 834 -29.04 34.58 0.47
CA SER A 834 -29.49 35.64 -0.43
C SER A 834 -28.75 36.97 -0.24
N VAL A 835 -28.26 37.26 0.98
CA VAL A 835 -27.54 38.51 1.29
C VAL A 835 -26.05 38.32 1.55
N LYS A 836 -25.58 37.08 1.73
CA LYS A 836 -24.20 36.73 2.10
C LYS A 836 -23.14 37.52 1.31
N ASN A 837 -23.30 37.61 -0.01
CA ASN A 837 -22.33 38.26 -0.89
C ASN A 837 -22.66 39.71 -1.22
N THR A 838 -23.75 40.28 -0.69
CA THR A 838 -24.19 41.66 -0.99
C THR A 838 -23.71 42.68 0.06
N LEU A 839 -23.33 42.21 1.25
CA LEU A 839 -22.91 43.05 2.37
C LEU A 839 -21.49 43.64 2.23
N GLY A 840 -20.71 43.20 1.23
CA GLY A 840 -19.34 43.66 1.00
C GLY A 840 -18.33 43.21 2.07
N LEU A 841 -18.58 42.06 2.69
CA LEU A 841 -17.67 41.44 3.66
C LEU A 841 -16.48 40.80 2.92
N ALA A 842 -15.26 40.95 3.45
CA ALA A 842 -14.06 40.35 2.86
C ALA A 842 -14.09 38.81 2.89
N PHE A 843 -14.63 38.24 3.98
CA PHE A 843 -14.82 36.80 4.16
C PHE A 843 -16.25 36.53 4.67
N PRO A 844 -17.27 36.52 3.79
CA PRO A 844 -18.67 36.46 4.21
C PRO A 844 -19.00 35.30 5.15
N ASN A 845 -19.31 35.62 6.40
CA ASN A 845 -19.60 34.64 7.45
C ASN A 845 -20.49 35.26 8.57
N LEU A 846 -21.05 34.40 9.42
CA LEU A 846 -21.73 34.78 10.65
C LEU A 846 -20.87 34.39 11.88
N PRO A 847 -20.81 35.22 12.94
CA PRO A 847 -21.32 36.60 12.99
C PRO A 847 -20.49 37.57 12.12
N TYR A 848 -21.12 38.67 11.73
CA TYR A 848 -20.46 39.85 11.17
C TYR A 848 -20.77 41.11 12.00
N TYR A 849 -19.92 42.13 11.87
CA TYR A 849 -20.12 43.45 12.47
C TYR A 849 -19.77 44.53 11.44
N ILE A 850 -20.65 45.53 11.29
CA ILE A 850 -20.49 46.63 10.35
C ILE A 850 -20.55 47.94 11.14
N ASP A 851 -19.43 48.66 11.19
CA ASP A 851 -19.30 49.99 11.80
C ASP A 851 -18.78 50.96 10.72
N GLY A 852 -19.72 51.60 10.01
CA GLY A 852 -19.43 52.43 8.84
C GLY A 852 -18.72 51.65 7.73
N ASP A 853 -17.52 52.10 7.36
CA ASP A 853 -16.66 51.43 6.36
C ASP A 853 -15.97 50.18 6.91
N THR A 854 -15.96 49.99 8.24
CA THR A 854 -15.29 48.85 8.87
C THR A 854 -16.23 47.64 8.90
N LYS A 855 -15.88 46.61 8.13
CA LYS A 855 -16.68 45.39 7.98
C LYS A 855 -15.89 44.18 8.45
N ILE A 856 -16.33 43.57 9.55
CA ILE A 856 -15.57 42.53 10.26
C ILE A 856 -16.39 41.25 10.30
N THR A 857 -15.71 40.13 10.11
CA THR A 857 -16.21 38.76 10.30
C THR A 857 -15.26 38.03 11.25
N GLN A 858 -15.69 36.90 11.82
CA GLN A 858 -15.02 36.17 12.92
C GLN A 858 -15.30 36.80 14.30
N SER A 859 -15.90 36.02 15.18
CA SER A 859 -16.34 36.46 16.51
C SER A 859 -15.20 37.06 17.35
N ASN A 860 -14.04 36.38 17.38
CA ASN A 860 -12.85 36.82 18.12
C ASN A 860 -12.26 38.14 17.58
N SER A 861 -12.38 38.40 16.27
CA SER A 861 -11.94 39.64 15.65
C SER A 861 -12.90 40.80 15.94
N ILE A 862 -14.21 40.53 15.94
CA ILE A 862 -15.24 41.49 16.33
C ILE A 862 -15.07 41.90 17.80
N LEU A 863 -14.90 40.92 18.69
CA LEU A 863 -14.62 41.16 20.12
C LEU A 863 -13.38 42.05 20.30
N ARG A 864 -12.28 41.77 19.58
CA ARG A 864 -11.06 42.58 19.66
C ARG A 864 -11.24 44.00 19.16
N TYR A 865 -12.00 44.19 18.08
CA TYR A 865 -12.28 45.53 17.55
C TYR A 865 -13.08 46.38 18.53
N ILE A 866 -14.17 45.84 19.07
CA ILE A 866 -14.99 46.53 20.09
C ILE A 866 -14.14 46.73 21.37
N GLY A 867 -13.36 45.73 21.76
CA GLY A 867 -12.48 45.80 22.91
C GLY A 867 -11.44 46.91 22.80
N ASP A 868 -10.82 47.09 21.64
CA ASP A 868 -9.85 48.16 21.40
C ASP A 868 -10.52 49.54 21.51
N LYS A 869 -11.69 49.70 20.88
CA LYS A 869 -12.51 50.93 20.89
C LYS A 869 -12.88 51.39 22.31
N HIS A 870 -13.06 50.44 23.24
CA HIS A 870 -13.48 50.71 24.62
C HIS A 870 -12.42 50.39 25.68
N ALA A 871 -11.17 50.18 25.28
CA ALA A 871 -10.03 49.88 26.17
C ALA A 871 -10.21 48.62 27.06
N LEU A 872 -10.76 47.54 26.49
CA LEU A 872 -11.05 46.25 27.15
C LEU A 872 -10.10 45.11 26.72
N LEU A 873 -8.95 45.41 26.13
CA LEU A 873 -7.93 44.41 25.74
C LEU A 873 -6.89 44.11 26.84
N GLY A 874 -7.00 44.75 28.00
CA GLY A 874 -5.98 44.74 29.06
C GLY A 874 -5.07 45.97 29.00
N LYS A 875 -4.70 46.47 30.19
CA LYS A 875 -3.93 47.72 30.36
C LYS A 875 -2.43 47.46 30.38
N THR A 876 -2.01 46.32 30.92
CA THR A 876 -0.60 45.93 30.97
C THR A 876 -0.27 44.89 29.89
N PRO A 877 1.01 44.75 29.48
CA PRO A 877 1.42 43.67 28.57
C PRO A 877 1.01 42.27 29.07
N LYS A 878 1.04 42.05 30.40
CA LYS A 878 0.63 40.78 30.99
C LYS A 878 -0.87 40.55 30.86
N GLU A 879 -1.68 41.56 31.16
CA GLU A 879 -3.14 41.48 31.00
C GLU A 879 -3.53 41.24 29.54
N LYS A 880 -2.83 41.87 28.58
CA LYS A 880 -3.06 41.65 27.14
C LYS A 880 -2.78 40.20 26.73
N VAL A 881 -1.65 39.64 27.18
CA VAL A 881 -1.30 38.24 26.91
C VAL A 881 -2.31 37.28 27.54
N ASP A 882 -2.72 37.53 28.79
CA ASP A 882 -3.70 36.69 29.47
C ASP A 882 -5.08 36.78 28.80
N CYS A 883 -5.47 37.97 28.36
CA CYS A 883 -6.71 38.20 27.63
C CYS A 883 -6.72 37.42 26.31
N ASP A 884 -5.68 37.57 25.48
CA ASP A 884 -5.58 36.85 24.21
C ASP A 884 -5.56 35.33 24.41
N MET A 885 -4.75 34.85 25.36
CA MET A 885 -4.67 33.42 25.68
C MET A 885 -6.03 32.86 26.10
N MET A 886 -6.80 33.61 26.89
CA MET A 886 -8.12 33.18 27.34
C MET A 886 -9.19 33.27 26.25
N VAL A 887 -9.10 34.23 25.32
CA VAL A 887 -9.98 34.24 24.14
C VAL A 887 -9.78 33.00 23.27
N GLU A 888 -8.52 32.57 23.07
CA GLU A 888 -8.25 31.35 22.30
C GLU A 888 -8.63 30.08 23.07
N ASN A 889 -8.41 30.02 24.38
CA ASN A 889 -8.86 28.89 25.20
C ASN A 889 -10.39 28.78 25.23
N ALA A 890 -11.11 29.90 25.23
CA ALA A 890 -12.56 29.91 25.12
C ALA A 890 -13.03 29.31 23.79
N MET A 891 -12.31 29.56 22.68
CA MET A 891 -12.64 28.98 21.38
C MET A 891 -12.42 27.46 21.34
N ASP A 892 -11.30 26.97 21.90
CA ASP A 892 -11.06 25.52 22.02
C ASP A 892 -12.11 24.84 22.91
N PHE A 893 -12.51 25.51 23.99
CA PHE A 893 -13.54 25.01 24.89
C PHE A 893 -14.91 24.94 24.20
N ARG A 894 -15.28 25.99 23.44
CA ARG A 894 -16.47 26.00 22.59
C ARG A 894 -16.46 24.88 21.55
N ASN A 895 -15.33 24.66 20.87
CA ASN A 895 -15.21 23.60 19.87
C ASN A 895 -15.47 22.21 20.45
N GLY A 896 -15.04 21.97 21.70
CA GLY A 896 -15.37 20.74 22.43
C GLY A 896 -16.88 20.59 22.65
N LEU A 897 -17.54 21.66 23.09
CA LEU A 897 -18.99 21.68 23.33
C LEU A 897 -19.80 21.49 22.04
N VAL A 898 -19.43 22.20 20.96
CA VAL A 898 -20.10 22.08 19.66
C VAL A 898 -19.99 20.65 19.10
N ARG A 899 -18.81 20.01 19.23
CA ARG A 899 -18.65 18.60 18.83
C ARG A 899 -19.56 17.65 19.60
N LEU A 900 -19.83 17.94 20.88
CA LEU A 900 -20.78 17.16 21.67
C LEU A 900 -22.21 17.39 21.16
N CYS A 901 -22.65 18.66 21.12
CA CYS A 901 -24.06 18.99 20.86
C CYS A 901 -24.52 18.62 19.44
N TYR A 902 -23.62 18.55 18.45
CA TYR A 902 -23.96 18.21 17.06
C TYR A 902 -23.68 16.74 16.71
N ASN A 903 -23.27 15.93 17.69
CA ASN A 903 -23.10 14.50 17.47
C ASN A 903 -24.46 13.80 17.60
N LYS A 904 -24.84 12.99 16.62
CA LYS A 904 -26.09 12.20 16.64
C LYS A 904 -26.17 11.24 17.84
N ASP A 905 -25.03 10.81 18.36
CA ASP A 905 -24.90 9.94 19.53
C ASP A 905 -24.81 10.72 20.85
N TYR A 906 -25.26 11.99 20.90
CA TYR A 906 -25.18 12.89 22.06
C TYR A 906 -25.55 12.21 23.39
N GLU A 907 -26.68 11.49 23.41
CA GLU A 907 -27.18 10.79 24.61
C GLU A 907 -26.22 9.73 25.14
N ILE A 908 -25.37 9.15 24.28
CA ILE A 908 -24.38 8.12 24.66
C ILE A 908 -23.10 8.79 25.18
N ILE A 909 -22.66 9.87 24.54
CA ILE A 909 -21.31 10.43 24.77
C ILE A 909 -21.27 11.60 25.76
N LYS A 910 -22.43 12.17 26.15
CA LYS A 910 -22.48 13.36 27.01
C LYS A 910 -21.85 13.14 28.39
N ASP A 911 -22.03 11.97 28.98
CA ASP A 911 -21.51 11.69 30.32
C ASP A 911 -19.98 11.60 30.32
N ASP A 912 -19.40 10.99 29.29
CA ASP A 912 -17.95 10.93 29.08
C ASP A 912 -17.36 12.34 28.86
N TYR A 913 -18.05 13.18 28.08
CA TYR A 913 -17.65 14.58 27.94
C TYR A 913 -17.61 15.30 29.30
N PHE A 914 -18.66 15.19 30.10
CA PHE A 914 -18.71 15.84 31.41
C PHE A 914 -17.75 15.22 32.43
N ALA A 915 -17.34 13.97 32.26
CA ALA A 915 -16.27 13.39 33.06
C ALA A 915 -14.91 14.04 32.72
N ASN A 916 -14.64 14.22 31.42
CA ASN A 916 -13.37 14.75 30.92
C ASN A 916 -13.23 16.28 31.06
N VAL A 917 -14.35 17.02 31.00
CA VAL A 917 -14.33 18.50 31.07
C VAL A 917 -13.90 19.02 32.45
N LYS A 918 -13.98 18.18 33.49
CA LYS A 918 -13.60 18.53 34.87
C LYS A 918 -12.16 19.03 34.99
N ASP A 919 -11.23 18.46 34.21
CA ASP A 919 -9.83 18.89 34.25
C ASP A 919 -9.65 20.26 33.59
N LYS A 920 -10.45 20.59 32.56
CA LYS A 920 -10.46 21.92 31.94
C LYS A 920 -11.06 22.98 32.86
N LEU A 921 -12.18 22.67 33.51
CA LEU A 921 -12.76 23.55 34.53
C LEU A 921 -11.79 23.80 35.69
N ARG A 922 -11.05 22.77 36.15
CA ARG A 922 -10.00 22.93 37.16
C ARG A 922 -8.90 23.87 36.69
N GLN A 923 -8.45 23.75 35.44
CA GLN A 923 -7.44 24.64 34.85
C GLN A 923 -7.94 26.09 34.81
N PHE A 924 -9.19 26.32 34.41
CA PHE A 924 -9.76 27.68 34.40
C PHE A 924 -9.95 28.26 35.79
N ASP A 925 -10.42 27.48 36.76
CA ASP A 925 -10.55 27.92 38.15
C ASP A 925 -9.19 28.28 38.76
N THR A 926 -8.18 27.45 38.51
CA THR A 926 -6.79 27.70 38.96
C THR A 926 -6.20 28.92 38.27
N PHE A 927 -6.47 29.10 36.98
CA PHE A 927 -5.95 30.23 36.22
C PHE A 927 -6.61 31.56 36.62
N LEU A 928 -7.90 31.54 36.95
CA LEU A 928 -8.60 32.69 37.52
C LEU A 928 -8.03 33.01 38.91
N GLY A 929 -7.91 31.99 39.77
CA GLY A 929 -7.34 32.12 41.11
C GLY A 929 -8.02 33.25 41.89
N ASP A 930 -7.21 34.16 42.45
CA ASP A 930 -7.70 35.30 43.23
C ASP A 930 -8.08 36.53 42.37
N LYS A 931 -7.93 36.46 41.04
CA LYS A 931 -8.24 37.60 40.15
C LYS A 931 -9.76 37.83 40.08
N LEU A 932 -10.15 39.10 39.90
CA LEU A 932 -11.54 39.47 39.68
C LEU A 932 -12.04 39.14 38.27
N TRP A 933 -11.16 39.10 37.28
CA TRP A 933 -11.46 38.78 35.90
C TRP A 933 -10.33 37.93 35.32
N PHE A 934 -10.56 37.22 34.23
CA PHE A 934 -9.59 36.24 33.72
C PHE A 934 -8.23 36.87 33.37
N ALA A 935 -8.22 38.12 32.89
CA ALA A 935 -6.99 38.84 32.57
C ALA A 935 -6.38 39.60 33.76
N GLY A 936 -7.12 39.87 34.84
CA GLY A 936 -6.65 40.69 35.97
C GLY A 936 -7.78 41.30 36.80
N ASP A 937 -7.58 42.52 37.32
CA ASP A 937 -8.57 43.19 38.20
C ASP A 937 -9.63 43.98 37.42
N SER A 938 -9.42 44.21 36.13
CA SER A 938 -10.38 44.88 35.23
C SER A 938 -10.98 43.87 34.24
N ILE A 939 -12.26 44.02 33.92
CA ILE A 939 -12.93 43.19 32.92
C ILE A 939 -12.33 43.43 31.54
N THR A 940 -12.23 42.37 30.76
CA THR A 940 -11.69 42.39 29.40
C THR A 940 -12.56 41.54 28.46
N ILE A 941 -12.25 41.58 27.16
CA ILE A 941 -13.04 40.85 26.16
C ILE A 941 -13.07 39.33 26.36
N CYS A 942 -12.09 38.74 27.06
CA CYS A 942 -12.05 37.29 27.30
C CYS A 942 -13.12 36.82 28.28
N ASP A 943 -13.60 37.69 29.16
CA ASP A 943 -14.57 37.36 30.19
C ASP A 943 -15.95 37.05 29.61
N PHE A 944 -16.31 37.69 28.48
CA PHE A 944 -17.61 37.54 27.81
C PHE A 944 -17.83 36.14 27.20
N PRO A 945 -16.94 35.60 26.34
CA PRO A 945 -17.09 34.23 25.84
C PRO A 945 -16.86 33.18 26.94
N MET A 946 -16.04 33.46 27.95
CA MET A 946 -15.89 32.54 29.09
C MET A 946 -17.15 32.45 29.95
N TYR A 947 -17.82 33.57 30.22
CA TYR A 947 -19.11 33.59 30.91
C TYR A 947 -20.15 32.75 30.17
N GLU A 948 -20.35 33.02 28.87
CA GLU A 948 -21.33 32.28 28.06
C GLU A 948 -21.07 30.77 28.10
N LEU A 949 -19.82 30.34 27.92
CA LEU A 949 -19.49 28.92 27.93
C LEU A 949 -19.74 28.29 29.29
N LEU A 950 -19.38 28.95 30.39
CA LEU A 950 -19.66 28.44 31.74
C LEU A 950 -21.17 28.36 32.01
N ASP A 951 -21.95 29.33 31.52
CA ASP A 951 -23.40 29.32 31.63
C ASP A 951 -24.05 28.17 30.83
N GLN A 952 -23.59 27.92 29.59
CA GLN A 952 -24.02 26.78 28.79
C GLN A 952 -23.75 25.45 29.49
N HIS A 953 -22.60 25.31 30.16
CA HIS A 953 -22.28 24.11 30.92
C HIS A 953 -23.16 23.96 32.17
N ARG A 954 -23.46 25.06 32.89
CA ARG A 954 -24.43 25.04 34.02
C ARG A 954 -25.81 24.61 33.57
N LEU A 955 -26.23 25.06 32.38
CA LEU A 955 -27.51 24.66 31.81
C LEU A 955 -27.55 23.17 31.49
N MET A 956 -26.54 22.66 30.79
CA MET A 956 -26.50 21.26 30.36
C MET A 956 -26.31 20.30 31.54
N LYS A 957 -25.57 20.73 32.56
CA LYS A 957 -25.32 19.94 33.77
C LYS A 957 -25.39 20.85 35.01
N PRO A 958 -26.58 20.99 35.62
CA PRO A 958 -26.73 21.72 36.87
C PRO A 958 -25.76 21.20 37.94
N GLY A 959 -25.10 22.13 38.66
CA GLY A 959 -24.09 21.80 39.67
C GLY A 959 -22.68 21.52 39.13
N ILE A 960 -22.43 21.63 37.82
CA ILE A 960 -21.09 21.40 37.23
C ILE A 960 -20.00 22.35 37.77
N LEU A 961 -20.38 23.48 38.35
CA LEU A 961 -19.45 24.47 38.91
C LEU A 961 -19.25 24.37 40.43
N ASP A 962 -19.93 23.44 41.12
CA ASP A 962 -19.92 23.37 42.60
C ASP A 962 -18.51 23.10 43.17
N ASP A 963 -17.70 22.34 42.42
CA ASP A 963 -16.30 22.02 42.76
C ASP A 963 -15.31 23.17 42.42
N TYR A 964 -15.79 24.27 41.82
CA TYR A 964 -14.97 25.35 41.24
C TYR A 964 -15.44 26.72 41.77
N PRO A 965 -15.12 27.07 43.03
CA PRO A 965 -15.69 28.23 43.71
C PRO A 965 -15.28 29.57 43.10
N ASN A 966 -14.13 29.66 42.42
CA ASN A 966 -13.71 30.92 41.80
C ASN A 966 -14.49 31.15 40.50
N LEU A 967 -14.73 30.09 39.73
CA LEU A 967 -15.60 30.16 38.54
C LEU A 967 -17.06 30.47 38.90
N ALA A 968 -17.60 29.85 39.95
CA ALA A 968 -18.96 30.13 40.41
C ALA A 968 -19.13 31.61 40.80
N LYS A 969 -18.17 32.17 41.57
CA LYS A 969 -18.14 33.59 41.91
C LYS A 969 -17.96 34.51 40.69
N PHE A 970 -17.17 34.09 39.71
CA PHE A 970 -16.99 34.83 38.45
C PHE A 970 -18.31 34.95 37.69
N VAL A 971 -19.06 33.85 37.54
CA VAL A 971 -20.36 33.84 36.86
C VAL A 971 -21.35 34.77 37.55
N GLU A 972 -21.48 34.66 38.88
CA GLU A 972 -22.34 35.54 39.69
C GLU A 972 -21.92 37.01 39.56
N ARG A 973 -20.62 37.30 39.60
CA ARG A 973 -20.09 38.66 39.44
C ARG A 973 -20.41 39.24 38.07
N PHE A 974 -20.29 38.43 37.01
CA PHE A 974 -20.57 38.85 35.64
C PHE A 974 -22.05 39.20 35.46
N GLU A 975 -22.95 38.34 35.94
CA GLU A 975 -24.41 38.55 35.90
C GLU A 975 -24.83 39.81 36.69
N ASN A 976 -24.12 40.12 37.78
CA ASN A 976 -24.39 41.28 38.62
C ASN A 976 -23.83 42.62 38.09
N LEU A 977 -23.16 42.64 36.94
CA LEU A 977 -22.75 43.90 36.31
C LEU A 977 -24.00 44.70 35.92
N PRO A 978 -24.18 45.97 36.35
CA PRO A 978 -25.45 46.69 36.22
C PRO A 978 -26.04 46.71 34.80
N LYS A 979 -25.18 46.88 33.78
CA LYS A 979 -25.60 46.88 32.37
C LYS A 979 -25.92 45.47 31.84
N ILE A 980 -25.21 44.44 32.31
CA ILE A 980 -25.50 43.05 31.95
C ILE A 980 -26.81 42.62 32.63
N MET A 981 -26.97 42.89 33.92
CA MET A 981 -28.20 42.62 34.66
C MET A 981 -29.42 43.29 34.00
N ALA A 982 -29.29 44.57 33.62
CA ALA A 982 -30.36 45.28 32.92
C ALA A 982 -30.64 44.70 31.53
N TYR A 983 -29.62 44.28 30.78
CA TYR A 983 -29.78 43.61 29.50
C TYR A 983 -30.47 42.25 29.66
N MET A 984 -30.03 41.41 30.60
CA MET A 984 -30.59 40.09 30.87
C MET A 984 -32.05 40.14 31.32
N ALA A 985 -32.48 41.23 31.94
CA ALA A 985 -33.87 41.48 32.31
C ALA A 985 -34.75 42.04 31.17
N SER A 986 -34.16 42.38 30.02
CA SER A 986 -34.87 42.96 28.88
C SER A 986 -35.42 41.89 27.92
N ASP A 987 -36.41 42.29 27.12
CA ASP A 987 -36.98 41.49 26.02
C ASP A 987 -35.98 41.21 24.88
N LYS A 988 -34.86 41.94 24.84
CA LYS A 988 -33.77 41.74 23.87
C LYS A 988 -32.81 40.62 24.26
N PHE A 989 -32.87 40.12 25.49
CA PHE A 989 -31.99 39.05 25.94
C PHE A 989 -32.45 37.69 25.44
N MET A 990 -31.61 37.05 24.62
CA MET A 990 -31.86 35.70 24.14
C MET A 990 -31.28 34.68 25.11
N ALA A 991 -32.15 34.08 25.92
CA ALA A 991 -31.76 32.99 26.82
C ALA A 991 -31.67 31.63 26.11
N ARG A 992 -32.56 31.32 25.14
CA ARG A 992 -32.64 30.04 24.40
C ARG A 992 -33.09 30.28 22.95
N PRO A 993 -32.75 29.42 21.96
CA PRO A 993 -31.92 28.18 21.99
C PRO A 993 -30.40 28.42 21.92
N VAL A 994 -29.60 27.63 22.62
CA VAL A 994 -28.13 27.73 22.63
C VAL A 994 -27.44 27.26 21.34
N ASN A 995 -27.96 26.22 20.66
CA ASN A 995 -27.36 25.64 19.44
C ASN A 995 -28.39 25.41 18.34
N SER A 996 -27.96 25.38 17.07
CA SER A 996 -28.80 25.19 15.87
C SER A 996 -29.86 24.09 15.99
N ASN A 997 -30.94 24.18 15.20
CA ASN A 997 -31.98 23.15 15.09
C ASN A 997 -31.44 21.74 14.72
N LEU A 998 -30.21 21.67 14.22
CA LEU A 998 -29.52 20.42 13.89
C LEU A 998 -28.79 19.80 15.09
N ALA A 999 -28.72 20.50 16.22
CA ALA A 999 -28.06 20.03 17.43
C ALA A 999 -29.00 19.14 18.24
N MET A 1000 -28.42 18.11 18.86
CA MET A 1000 -29.10 17.21 19.78
C MET A 1000 -29.38 17.87 21.15
N PHE A 1001 -28.68 18.96 21.47
CA PHE A 1001 -28.95 19.81 22.62
C PHE A 1001 -29.20 21.25 22.16
N MET A 1002 -30.47 21.66 22.22
CA MET A 1002 -30.94 22.97 21.76
C MET A 1002 -30.61 24.10 22.73
#